data_AF-A0A9X6X7I8-F1
#
_entry.id   AF-A0A9X6X7I8-F1
#
_cell.length_a   1.000
_cell.length_b   1.000
_cell.length_c   1.000
_cell.angle_alpha   90.00
_cell.angle_beta   90.00
_cell.angle_gamma   90.00
#
_symmetry.space_group_name_H-M   'P 1'
#
loop_
_entity.id
_entity.type
_entity.pdbx_description
1 polymer ?
#
loop_
_entity_poly.entity_id
_entity_poly.type
_entity_poly.pdbx_seq_one_letter_code
_entity_poly.pdbx_strand_id
1 'polypeptide(L)'
;MTKLQRGSSNSSASLVPTNGFQSVFRQSSKSIKSKLERAFFDFGLLIFLTGFLLGRALILSHILPFVLPFFASVYMMKRERTGIAFVALMIGSLTVSIETVSYAFATIILFFILNIFFARVKRHYIGLVPFQVFLSVFISHLLITYAFQQEVLMYDVLMASVEAGLSFILTMIFFQSVPLLAIPKRKQLLGVEEIVCLVILLASVVTGTTDWYIQDLSIQHIVTRYIVLLFAFVAGGTVGCTVGVVTGLILSLASVSSLYQMSLLAFSGLLGGLLKEGKRLGAAAGLLIGTCLISFYAEKQSDIIFSIIESVIAIVLFLITPSFLLKQLAKLVPGTEEHSTDQQQYLRKIRDLTANRITQFSNVFEALSASFSQPSQFAHIEDELTDEELFICSISNKCCNSCMKKDHCWSNNGDRTYQYMENMMHLVEKDQLIKNGQFMREWEKYCQRSSKMADLMKQEVFYFRANQRLKKQVQESRRLVAEQLRGVSKVMVDFAKEIQREKENHQLQEDQILQALLNFGIDVSQVEIYNLEQGNIDIDILIPFENEYGECQKLIAPILSDILKETIVVLKEEAATIPNGGNYLVTFGSDKAFVIETGVATAAKGGGFISGDAFKIMDVGAGKHAIAISDGMGNGERAHIESNETLKLLQKILNSGIEETVAIKSINSILSLRTTEEVFATLDLAMVDLHDASAKFLKIGSSPSFVKRGKQVIKIEGSNLPIGIIDEFDVEVVSEQLKAGDLLIMMSDGIFEGPKHVENYEMWMKRKISEFETDDPQSVAELLLEEVIRSNTGDINDDMTVVVAVVKRNLPEWSSISSYSAMA
;
A
#
# COMPACT_ATOMS: atom_id res chain seq x y z
N MET A 1 -4.20 59.32 35.32
CA MET A 1 -3.74 60.66 34.93
C MET A 1 -3.16 60.58 33.52
N THR A 2 -3.67 61.45 32.62
CA THR A 2 -3.04 61.99 31.39
C THR A 2 -2.40 61.03 30.38
N LYS A 3 -3.10 60.67 29.28
CA LYS A 3 -3.15 61.40 27.97
C LYS A 3 -1.78 61.81 27.41
N LEU A 4 -1.44 61.29 26.22
CA LEU A 4 -1.24 62.13 25.03
C LEU A 4 -1.31 61.32 23.72
N GLN A 5 -2.19 61.80 22.86
CA GLN A 5 -2.44 61.39 21.47
C GLN A 5 -1.45 62.03 20.51
N ARG A 6 -1.20 61.35 19.38
CA ARG A 6 -1.25 61.82 17.96
C ARG A 6 -0.39 60.85 17.13
N GLY A 7 -0.77 60.35 15.97
CA GLY A 7 -1.88 60.65 15.07
C GLY A 7 -1.40 60.49 13.62
N SER A 8 -2.30 60.02 12.75
CA SER A 8 -2.23 59.91 11.28
C SER A 8 -1.44 58.71 10.72
N SER A 9 -1.87 58.01 9.67
CA SER A 9 -3.11 57.96 8.88
C SER A 9 -2.86 56.89 7.81
N ASN A 10 -3.80 55.97 7.55
CA ASN A 10 -4.21 55.67 6.18
C ASN A 10 -5.47 54.81 6.13
N SER A 11 -6.34 55.26 5.24
CA SER A 11 -7.68 54.82 4.92
C SER A 11 -7.74 53.42 4.31
N SER A 12 -8.61 52.56 4.86
CA SER A 12 -9.22 51.45 4.13
C SER A 12 -10.74 51.64 4.13
N ALA A 13 -11.26 51.95 2.95
CA ALA A 13 -12.67 52.05 2.67
C ALA A 13 -13.33 50.67 2.84
N SER A 14 -14.35 50.61 3.70
CA SER A 14 -15.20 49.45 3.91
C SER A 14 -16.23 49.34 2.77
N LEU A 15 -15.95 48.48 1.80
CA LEU A 15 -16.97 47.97 0.85
C LEU A 15 -17.70 46.79 1.50
N VAL A 16 -18.97 47.01 1.80
CA VAL A 16 -19.94 46.02 2.29
C VAL A 16 -20.08 44.88 1.27
N PRO A 17 -19.94 43.59 1.65
CA PRO A 17 -20.10 42.49 0.70
C PRO A 17 -21.58 42.13 0.51
N THR A 18 -22.14 42.51 -0.64
CA THR A 18 -23.42 42.02 -1.16
C THR A 18 -23.27 40.60 -1.71
N ASN A 19 -23.10 39.59 -0.84
CA ASN A 19 -23.01 38.17 -1.23
C ASN A 19 -23.90 37.24 -0.39
N GLY A 20 -25.02 37.76 0.15
CA GLY A 20 -25.98 36.97 0.93
C GLY A 20 -26.96 36.14 0.09
N PHE A 21 -27.23 36.49 -1.17
CA PHE A 21 -28.31 35.84 -1.93
C PHE A 21 -27.84 34.58 -2.70
N GLN A 22 -26.59 34.53 -3.15
CA GLN A 22 -26.04 33.36 -3.85
C GLN A 22 -25.67 32.19 -2.93
N SER A 23 -25.30 32.46 -1.67
CA SER A 23 -24.97 31.43 -0.68
C SER A 23 -26.22 30.68 -0.19
N VAL A 24 -27.34 31.41 -0.02
CA VAL A 24 -28.64 30.83 0.36
C VAL A 24 -29.19 29.92 -0.74
N PHE A 25 -29.04 30.28 -2.02
CA PHE A 25 -29.49 29.42 -3.13
C PHE A 25 -28.64 28.14 -3.28
N ARG A 26 -27.32 28.22 -3.03
CA ARG A 26 -26.41 27.06 -3.03
C ARG A 26 -26.64 26.11 -1.84
N GLN A 27 -26.95 26.64 -0.65
CA GLN A 27 -27.32 25.84 0.52
C GLN A 27 -28.71 25.21 0.37
N SER A 28 -29.68 25.95 -0.19
CA SER A 28 -31.03 25.45 -0.46
C SER A 28 -31.01 24.32 -1.50
N SER A 29 -30.24 24.47 -2.59
CA SER A 29 -30.02 23.43 -3.61
C SER A 29 -29.38 22.15 -3.04
N LYS A 30 -28.37 22.26 -2.17
CA LYS A 30 -27.77 21.09 -1.48
C LYS A 30 -28.73 20.42 -0.49
N SER A 31 -29.55 21.20 0.22
CA SER A 31 -30.58 20.67 1.12
C SER A 31 -31.67 19.92 0.36
N ILE A 32 -32.17 20.50 -0.74
CA ILE A 32 -33.14 19.89 -1.66
C ILE A 32 -32.58 18.61 -2.28
N LYS A 33 -31.32 18.60 -2.72
CA LYS A 33 -30.65 17.41 -3.27
C LYS A 33 -30.54 16.28 -2.24
N SER A 34 -30.15 16.58 -1.01
CA SER A 34 -30.07 15.58 0.07
C SER A 34 -31.43 15.08 0.57
N LYS A 35 -32.49 15.89 0.40
CA LYS A 35 -33.88 15.51 0.70
C LYS A 35 -34.49 14.68 -0.43
N LEU A 36 -34.18 14.99 -1.69
CA LEU A 36 -34.53 14.20 -2.87
C LEU A 36 -33.82 12.85 -2.85
N GLU A 37 -32.51 12.79 -2.58
CA GLU A 37 -31.78 11.52 -2.48
C GLU A 37 -32.34 10.62 -1.36
N ARG A 38 -32.70 11.20 -0.20
CA ARG A 38 -33.42 10.46 0.87
C ARG A 38 -34.83 10.04 0.46
N ALA A 39 -35.61 10.90 -0.21
CA ALA A 39 -36.94 10.54 -0.68
C ALA A 39 -36.93 9.46 -1.78
N PHE A 40 -35.95 9.48 -2.68
CA PHE A 40 -35.84 8.51 -3.77
C PHE A 40 -35.34 7.13 -3.29
N PHE A 41 -34.35 7.08 -2.40
CA PHE A 41 -33.72 5.83 -1.97
C PHE A 41 -34.24 5.28 -0.62
N ASP A 42 -34.58 6.13 0.36
CA ASP A 42 -35.02 5.68 1.69
C ASP A 42 -36.53 5.37 1.71
N PHE A 43 -37.37 6.19 1.07
CA PHE A 43 -38.83 5.98 1.00
C PHE A 43 -39.27 4.96 -0.07
N GLY A 44 -38.34 4.40 -0.85
CA GLY A 44 -38.67 3.36 -1.85
C GLY A 44 -39.46 3.88 -3.06
N LEU A 45 -39.46 5.20 -3.31
CA LEU A 45 -40.20 5.84 -4.39
C LEU A 45 -39.79 5.33 -5.78
N LEU A 46 -38.50 5.01 -5.97
CA LEU A 46 -38.02 4.45 -7.24
C LEU A 46 -38.65 3.08 -7.50
N ILE A 47 -38.69 2.20 -6.50
CA ILE A 47 -39.34 0.88 -6.57
C ILE A 47 -40.85 1.03 -6.84
N PHE A 48 -41.48 2.05 -6.26
CA PHE A 48 -42.88 2.37 -6.52
C PHE A 48 -43.10 2.81 -7.98
N LEU A 49 -42.29 3.72 -8.51
CA LEU A 49 -42.41 4.21 -9.88
C LEU A 49 -42.16 3.09 -10.91
N THR A 50 -41.11 2.29 -10.70
CA THR A 50 -40.81 1.15 -11.59
C THR A 50 -41.88 0.08 -11.49
N GLY A 51 -42.39 -0.21 -10.29
CA GLY A 51 -43.48 -1.17 -10.09
C GLY A 51 -44.77 -0.71 -10.75
N PHE A 52 -45.12 0.57 -10.66
CA PHE A 52 -46.30 1.14 -11.31
C PHE A 52 -46.25 0.99 -12.84
N LEU A 53 -45.12 1.33 -13.46
CA LEU A 53 -44.96 1.21 -14.92
C LEU A 53 -44.89 -0.25 -15.39
N LEU A 54 -44.19 -1.12 -14.67
CA LEU A 54 -44.14 -2.56 -14.99
C LEU A 54 -45.49 -3.24 -14.82
N GLY A 55 -46.34 -2.78 -13.88
CA GLY A 55 -47.71 -3.26 -13.71
C GLY A 55 -48.64 -2.93 -14.89
N ARG A 56 -48.28 -1.91 -15.68
CA ARG A 56 -49.00 -1.45 -16.87
C ARG A 56 -48.48 -2.10 -18.17
N ALA A 57 -47.28 -2.66 -18.17
CA ALA A 57 -46.60 -3.15 -19.37
C ALA A 57 -47.23 -4.45 -19.90
N LEU A 58 -47.99 -4.34 -20.99
CA LEU A 58 -48.59 -5.46 -21.72
C LEU A 58 -47.78 -5.81 -22.97
N ILE A 59 -47.65 -7.11 -23.25
CA ILE A 59 -47.11 -7.64 -24.52
C ILE A 59 -48.28 -8.24 -25.31
N LEU A 60 -48.40 -7.90 -26.60
CA LEU A 60 -49.45 -8.40 -27.51
C LEU A 60 -50.88 -8.28 -26.95
N SER A 61 -51.13 -7.25 -26.12
CA SER A 61 -52.42 -6.96 -25.46
C SER A 61 -52.96 -8.00 -24.47
N HIS A 62 -52.33 -9.18 -24.33
CA HIS A 62 -52.84 -10.29 -23.51
C HIS A 62 -51.88 -10.80 -22.44
N ILE A 63 -50.58 -10.45 -22.49
CA ILE A 63 -49.54 -11.08 -21.66
C ILE A 63 -48.94 -10.06 -20.67
N LEU A 64 -48.77 -10.45 -19.39
CA LEU A 64 -48.21 -9.63 -18.30
C LEU A 64 -46.93 -10.25 -17.70
N PRO A 65 -45.83 -10.35 -18.47
CA PRO A 65 -44.66 -11.12 -18.04
C PRO A 65 -43.79 -10.38 -17.00
N PHE A 66 -44.07 -9.12 -16.69
CA PHE A 66 -43.21 -8.28 -15.85
C PHE A 66 -43.61 -8.22 -14.37
N VAL A 67 -44.90 -8.44 -14.08
CA VAL A 67 -45.50 -8.24 -12.75
C VAL A 67 -44.86 -9.16 -11.72
N LEU A 68 -44.89 -10.48 -11.98
CA LEU A 68 -44.42 -11.46 -11.01
C LEU A 68 -42.89 -11.51 -10.89
N PRO A 69 -42.09 -11.43 -11.97
CA PRO A 69 -40.63 -11.36 -11.86
C PRO A 69 -40.15 -10.17 -11.03
N PHE A 70 -40.74 -8.98 -11.23
CA PHE A 70 -40.38 -7.80 -10.45
C PHE A 70 -40.74 -7.99 -8.97
N PHE A 71 -41.95 -8.49 -8.69
CA PHE A 71 -42.38 -8.79 -7.32
C PHE A 71 -41.47 -9.81 -6.62
N ALA A 72 -41.15 -10.92 -7.29
CA ALA A 72 -40.29 -11.97 -6.77
C ALA A 72 -38.85 -11.46 -6.50
N SER A 73 -38.31 -10.62 -7.39
CA SER A 73 -36.99 -10.01 -7.22
C SER A 73 -36.91 -9.09 -5.98
N VAL A 74 -37.93 -8.25 -5.77
CA VAL A 74 -38.00 -7.37 -4.60
C VAL A 74 -38.23 -8.18 -3.32
N TYR A 75 -39.09 -9.20 -3.36
CA TYR A 75 -39.40 -10.07 -2.21
C TYR A 75 -38.15 -10.77 -1.65
N MET A 76 -37.27 -11.26 -2.54
CA MET A 76 -36.07 -11.98 -2.13
C MET A 76 -34.95 -11.06 -1.64
N MET A 77 -34.80 -9.87 -2.25
CA MET A 77 -33.71 -8.95 -1.91
C MET A 77 -34.05 -8.01 -0.75
N LYS A 78 -35.29 -7.50 -0.67
CA LYS A 78 -35.75 -6.56 0.37
C LYS A 78 -37.19 -6.85 0.80
N ARG A 79 -37.35 -7.87 1.66
CA ARG A 79 -38.65 -8.28 2.20
C ARG A 79 -39.48 -7.11 2.77
N GLU A 80 -38.83 -6.13 3.40
CA GLU A 80 -39.46 -4.93 3.99
C GLU A 80 -40.14 -4.00 2.97
N ARG A 81 -39.66 -3.96 1.72
CA ARG A 81 -40.18 -3.07 0.66
C ARG A 81 -41.16 -3.77 -0.29
N THR A 82 -41.40 -5.07 -0.09
CA THR A 82 -42.35 -5.88 -0.88
C THR A 82 -43.75 -5.27 -0.88
N GLY A 83 -44.20 -4.69 0.24
CA GLY A 83 -45.51 -4.05 0.33
C GLY A 83 -45.67 -2.86 -0.61
N ILE A 84 -44.61 -2.06 -0.79
CA ILE A 84 -44.61 -0.92 -1.71
C ILE A 84 -44.67 -1.41 -3.16
N ALA A 85 -43.87 -2.44 -3.51
CA ALA A 85 -43.88 -3.04 -4.83
C ALA A 85 -45.24 -3.68 -5.17
N PHE A 86 -45.89 -4.35 -4.22
CA PHE A 86 -47.23 -4.91 -4.38
C PHE A 86 -48.25 -3.82 -4.72
N VAL A 87 -48.32 -2.76 -3.90
CA VAL A 87 -49.27 -1.67 -4.11
C VAL A 87 -49.02 -0.97 -5.44
N ALA A 88 -47.74 -0.74 -5.80
CA ALA A 88 -47.37 -0.13 -7.07
C ALA A 88 -47.84 -0.95 -8.27
N LEU A 89 -47.56 -2.26 -8.29
CA LEU A 89 -47.96 -3.16 -9.37
C LEU A 89 -49.48 -3.20 -9.52
N MET A 90 -50.22 -3.31 -8.42
CA MET A 90 -51.69 -3.33 -8.43
C MET A 90 -52.31 -2.03 -8.95
N ILE A 91 -51.77 -0.88 -8.52
CA ILE A 91 -52.20 0.43 -9.03
C ILE A 91 -51.88 0.54 -10.53
N GLY A 92 -50.72 0.06 -10.96
CA GLY A 92 -50.31 0.02 -12.37
C GLY A 92 -51.27 -0.78 -13.24
N SER A 93 -51.56 -2.03 -12.86
CA SER A 93 -52.50 -2.90 -13.58
C SER A 93 -53.92 -2.33 -13.57
N LEU A 94 -54.34 -1.66 -12.50
CA LEU A 94 -55.65 -1.00 -12.44
C LEU A 94 -55.83 0.08 -13.51
N THR A 95 -54.75 0.72 -13.96
CA THR A 95 -54.82 1.71 -15.05
C THR A 95 -55.06 1.12 -16.43
N VAL A 96 -54.94 -0.21 -16.57
CA VAL A 96 -55.14 -0.93 -17.84
C VAL A 96 -56.53 -1.55 -17.89
N SER A 97 -56.82 -2.50 -17.00
CA SER A 97 -58.15 -3.12 -16.91
C SER A 97 -58.34 -3.84 -15.58
N ILE A 98 -59.60 -4.05 -15.18
CA ILE A 98 -59.91 -4.81 -13.96
C ILE A 98 -59.49 -6.29 -14.06
N GLU A 99 -59.44 -6.85 -15.27
CA GLU A 99 -59.00 -8.22 -15.53
C GLU A 99 -57.49 -8.39 -15.32
N THR A 100 -56.69 -7.39 -15.71
CA THR A 100 -55.25 -7.43 -15.43
C THR A 100 -54.95 -7.37 -13.93
N VAL A 101 -55.79 -6.69 -13.14
CA VAL A 101 -55.68 -6.62 -11.68
C VAL A 101 -55.97 -7.96 -11.03
N SER A 102 -57.03 -8.65 -11.44
CA SER A 102 -57.36 -9.98 -10.90
C SER A 102 -56.30 -11.01 -11.26
N TYR A 103 -55.76 -10.93 -12.48
CA TYR A 103 -54.62 -11.75 -12.92
C TYR A 103 -53.34 -11.48 -12.12
N ALA A 104 -52.94 -10.22 -11.98
CA ALA A 104 -51.77 -9.82 -11.18
C ALA A 104 -51.90 -10.26 -9.70
N PHE A 105 -53.09 -10.15 -9.12
CA PHE A 105 -53.35 -10.61 -7.76
C PHE A 105 -53.25 -12.14 -7.62
N ALA A 106 -53.85 -12.88 -8.56
CA ALA A 106 -53.84 -14.34 -8.55
C ALA A 106 -52.42 -14.92 -8.71
N THR A 107 -51.62 -14.37 -9.63
CA THR A 107 -50.21 -14.78 -9.85
C THR A 107 -49.36 -14.57 -8.58
N ILE A 108 -49.51 -13.43 -7.90
CA ILE A 108 -48.78 -13.10 -6.66
C ILE A 108 -49.21 -14.00 -5.50
N ILE A 109 -50.50 -14.27 -5.32
CA ILE A 109 -50.99 -15.21 -4.29
C ILE A 109 -50.44 -16.61 -4.53
N LEU A 110 -50.52 -17.09 -5.77
CA LEU A 110 -50.04 -18.42 -6.11
C LEU A 110 -48.52 -18.54 -5.89
N PHE A 111 -47.77 -17.48 -6.19
CA PHE A 111 -46.36 -17.40 -5.82
C PHE A 111 -46.14 -17.54 -4.30
N PHE A 112 -46.91 -16.85 -3.45
CA PHE A 112 -46.78 -17.02 -1.99
C PHE A 112 -47.11 -18.44 -1.52
N ILE A 113 -48.16 -19.06 -2.07
CA ILE A 113 -48.54 -20.45 -1.75
C ILE A 113 -47.40 -21.41 -2.10
N LEU A 114 -46.84 -21.29 -3.31
CA LEU A 114 -45.70 -22.09 -3.74
C LEU A 114 -44.45 -21.79 -2.88
N ASN A 115 -44.24 -20.54 -2.47
CA ASN A 115 -43.10 -20.18 -1.62
C ASN A 115 -43.16 -20.90 -0.27
N ILE A 116 -44.34 -20.97 0.36
CA ILE A 116 -44.55 -21.69 1.62
C ILE A 116 -44.28 -23.19 1.46
N PHE A 117 -44.69 -23.78 0.32
CA PHE A 117 -44.46 -25.19 0.03
C PHE A 117 -42.97 -25.50 -0.21
N PHE A 118 -42.28 -24.72 -1.04
CA PHE A 118 -40.86 -24.90 -1.35
C PHE A 118 -39.95 -24.58 -0.14
N ALA A 119 -40.35 -23.64 0.73
CA ALA A 119 -39.62 -23.35 1.98
C ALA A 119 -39.57 -24.55 2.94
N ARG A 120 -40.47 -25.52 2.83
CA ARG A 120 -40.42 -26.78 3.61
C ARG A 120 -39.41 -27.80 3.08
N VAL A 121 -38.91 -27.64 1.84
CA VAL A 121 -38.15 -28.69 1.14
C VAL A 121 -36.63 -28.43 1.11
N LYS A 122 -36.10 -27.19 1.02
CA LYS A 122 -34.64 -26.91 1.04
C LYS A 122 -34.26 -25.50 1.55
N ARG A 123 -33.08 -25.39 2.19
CA ARG A 123 -32.56 -24.20 2.93
C ARG A 123 -31.79 -23.16 2.08
N HIS A 124 -31.40 -23.47 0.84
CA HIS A 124 -30.78 -22.52 -0.11
C HIS A 124 -31.72 -22.25 -1.29
N TYR A 125 -32.36 -21.08 -1.31
CA TYR A 125 -33.60 -20.84 -2.08
C TYR A 125 -33.45 -19.96 -3.34
N ILE A 126 -32.35 -19.23 -3.52
CA ILE A 126 -32.27 -18.15 -4.54
C ILE A 126 -32.35 -18.69 -5.98
N GLY A 127 -31.68 -19.80 -6.29
CA GLY A 127 -31.70 -20.38 -7.64
C GLY A 127 -33.02 -21.06 -8.04
N LEU A 128 -33.93 -21.32 -7.09
CA LEU A 128 -35.22 -21.99 -7.34
C LEU A 128 -36.37 -21.01 -7.63
N VAL A 129 -36.16 -19.72 -7.36
CA VAL A 129 -37.21 -18.68 -7.51
C VAL A 129 -37.67 -18.52 -8.96
N PRO A 130 -36.80 -18.52 -10.00
CA PRO A 130 -37.25 -18.40 -11.39
C PRO A 130 -38.16 -19.57 -11.80
N PHE A 131 -37.87 -20.79 -11.33
CA PHE A 131 -38.72 -21.95 -11.56
C PHE A 131 -40.07 -21.84 -10.83
N GLN A 132 -40.06 -21.27 -9.62
CA GLN A 132 -41.28 -20.96 -8.89
C GLN A 132 -42.14 -19.94 -9.64
N VAL A 133 -41.54 -18.86 -10.15
CA VAL A 133 -42.21 -17.83 -10.97
C VAL A 133 -42.83 -18.44 -12.21
N PHE A 134 -42.06 -19.27 -12.94
CA PHE A 134 -42.55 -20.00 -14.11
C PHE A 134 -43.83 -20.80 -13.80
N LEU A 135 -43.79 -21.61 -12.74
CA LEU A 135 -44.92 -22.45 -12.36
C LEU A 135 -46.15 -21.63 -11.94
N SER A 136 -45.95 -20.55 -11.19
CA SER A 136 -47.06 -19.66 -10.80
C SER A 136 -47.71 -18.97 -11.99
N VAL A 137 -46.92 -18.40 -12.91
CA VAL A 137 -47.48 -17.73 -14.09
C VAL A 137 -48.25 -18.73 -14.95
N PHE A 138 -47.65 -19.88 -15.27
CA PHE A 138 -48.27 -20.91 -16.09
C PHE A 138 -49.61 -21.41 -15.53
N ILE A 139 -49.65 -21.77 -14.24
CA ILE A 139 -50.87 -22.25 -13.59
C ILE A 139 -51.91 -21.14 -13.49
N SER A 140 -51.52 -19.93 -13.13
CA SER A 140 -52.46 -18.81 -12.98
C SER A 140 -53.12 -18.43 -14.29
N HIS A 141 -52.38 -18.43 -15.40
CA HIS A 141 -52.91 -18.16 -16.74
C HIS A 141 -53.94 -19.23 -17.13
N LEU A 142 -53.60 -20.52 -17.01
CA LEU A 142 -54.54 -21.60 -17.33
C LEU A 142 -55.79 -21.59 -16.45
N LEU A 143 -55.65 -21.34 -15.15
CA LEU A 143 -56.78 -21.28 -14.22
C LEU A 143 -57.73 -20.12 -14.54
N ILE A 144 -57.20 -18.96 -14.90
CA ILE A 144 -58.00 -17.79 -15.24
C ILE A 144 -58.70 -17.99 -16.59
N THR A 145 -57.99 -18.48 -17.61
CA THR A 145 -58.60 -18.78 -18.90
C THR A 145 -59.72 -19.81 -18.78
N TYR A 146 -59.50 -20.88 -18.02
CA TYR A 146 -60.54 -21.87 -17.73
C TYR A 146 -61.74 -21.27 -16.97
N ALA A 147 -61.50 -20.36 -16.02
CA ALA A 147 -62.57 -19.72 -15.25
C ALA A 147 -63.45 -18.79 -16.11
N PHE A 148 -62.89 -18.13 -17.12
CA PHE A 148 -63.63 -17.20 -17.98
C PHE A 148 -64.25 -17.87 -19.21
N GLN A 149 -63.57 -18.83 -19.84
CA GLN A 149 -63.98 -19.40 -21.12
C GLN A 149 -64.55 -20.82 -21.01
N GLN A 150 -64.44 -21.49 -19.85
CA GLN A 150 -64.86 -22.89 -19.57
C GLN A 150 -64.21 -23.98 -20.46
N GLU A 151 -63.44 -23.60 -21.48
CA GLU A 151 -62.60 -24.47 -22.29
C GLU A 151 -61.19 -23.89 -22.35
N VAL A 152 -60.17 -24.76 -22.46
CA VAL A 152 -58.78 -24.36 -22.66
C VAL A 152 -58.37 -24.80 -24.05
N LEU A 153 -58.11 -23.83 -24.93
CA LEU A 153 -57.64 -24.11 -26.28
C LEU A 153 -56.12 -24.37 -26.26
N MET A 154 -55.64 -25.08 -27.28
CA MET A 154 -54.20 -25.33 -27.41
C MET A 154 -53.39 -24.03 -27.61
N TYR A 155 -54.06 -22.98 -28.12
CA TYR A 155 -53.52 -21.62 -28.19
C TYR A 155 -53.23 -21.03 -26.80
N ASP A 156 -54.12 -21.21 -25.83
CA ASP A 156 -53.96 -20.64 -24.49
C ASP A 156 -52.83 -21.32 -23.71
N VAL A 157 -52.66 -22.63 -23.90
CA VAL A 157 -51.51 -23.38 -23.34
C VAL A 157 -50.20 -22.89 -23.94
N LEU A 158 -50.17 -22.59 -25.24
CA LEU A 158 -48.99 -22.04 -25.90
C LEU A 158 -48.67 -20.63 -25.39
N MET A 159 -49.69 -19.76 -25.26
CA MET A 159 -49.52 -18.40 -24.74
C MET A 159 -49.09 -18.37 -23.28
N ALA A 160 -49.69 -19.21 -22.42
CA ALA A 160 -49.28 -19.39 -21.03
C ALA A 160 -47.82 -19.88 -20.93
N SER A 161 -47.39 -20.76 -21.85
CA SER A 161 -46.01 -21.25 -21.91
C SER A 161 -45.02 -20.15 -22.30
N VAL A 162 -45.37 -19.31 -23.28
CA VAL A 162 -44.56 -18.17 -23.71
C VAL A 162 -44.44 -17.14 -22.58
N GLU A 163 -45.53 -16.83 -21.88
CA GLU A 163 -45.53 -15.89 -20.76
C GLU A 163 -44.68 -16.38 -19.58
N ALA A 164 -44.85 -17.65 -19.21
CA ALA A 164 -44.06 -18.26 -18.14
C ALA A 164 -42.57 -18.32 -18.50
N GLY A 165 -42.23 -18.63 -19.76
CA GLY A 165 -40.86 -18.62 -20.27
C GLY A 165 -40.21 -17.23 -20.23
N LEU A 166 -40.92 -16.19 -20.68
CA LEU A 166 -40.44 -14.81 -20.57
C LEU A 166 -40.26 -14.39 -19.10
N SER A 167 -41.22 -14.73 -18.24
CA SER A 167 -41.17 -14.43 -16.80
C SER A 167 -39.99 -15.11 -16.10
N PHE A 168 -39.63 -16.33 -16.51
CA PHE A 168 -38.44 -17.04 -16.01
C PHE A 168 -37.14 -16.27 -16.32
N ILE A 169 -36.96 -15.86 -17.59
CA ILE A 169 -35.77 -15.13 -18.03
C ILE A 169 -35.69 -13.75 -17.36
N LEU A 170 -36.81 -13.03 -17.31
CA LEU A 170 -36.89 -11.71 -16.68
C LEU A 170 -36.59 -11.77 -15.17
N THR A 171 -36.94 -12.87 -14.48
CA THR A 171 -36.61 -13.03 -13.06
C THR A 171 -35.10 -13.09 -12.83
N MET A 172 -34.35 -13.79 -13.70
CA MET A 172 -32.88 -13.83 -13.63
C MET A 172 -32.27 -12.43 -13.84
N ILE A 173 -32.77 -11.70 -14.84
CA ILE A 173 -32.30 -10.34 -15.17
C ILE A 173 -32.62 -9.34 -14.04
N PHE A 174 -33.81 -9.45 -13.44
CA PHE A 174 -34.22 -8.56 -12.34
C PHE A 174 -33.48 -8.85 -11.04
N PHE A 175 -33.03 -10.09 -10.80
CA PHE A 175 -32.14 -10.37 -9.66
C PHE A 175 -30.81 -9.63 -9.74
N GLN A 176 -30.27 -9.39 -10.93
CA GLN A 176 -29.02 -8.65 -11.11
C GLN A 176 -29.25 -7.12 -11.11
N SER A 177 -30.37 -6.64 -11.65
CA SER A 177 -30.63 -5.21 -11.85
C SER A 177 -31.38 -4.51 -10.69
N VAL A 178 -32.29 -5.19 -9.97
CA VAL A 178 -33.04 -4.58 -8.85
C VAL A 178 -32.16 -4.18 -7.65
N PRO A 179 -31.09 -4.92 -7.29
CA PRO A 179 -30.15 -4.46 -6.25
C PRO A 179 -29.53 -3.09 -6.54
N LEU A 180 -29.32 -2.76 -7.82
CA LEU A 180 -28.79 -1.46 -8.27
C LEU A 180 -29.75 -0.30 -8.00
N LEU A 181 -31.06 -0.56 -8.00
CA LEU A 181 -32.09 0.42 -7.68
C LEU A 181 -32.29 0.61 -6.17
N ALA A 182 -31.99 -0.42 -5.39
CA ALA A 182 -32.38 -0.51 -3.99
C ALA A 182 -31.29 -0.10 -3.00
N ILE A 183 -30.01 -0.16 -3.36
CA ILE A 183 -28.90 0.07 -2.45
C ILE A 183 -27.94 1.11 -3.04
N PRO A 184 -27.59 2.21 -2.33
CA PRO A 184 -26.37 2.94 -2.61
C PRO A 184 -25.20 2.07 -2.11
N LYS A 185 -24.91 0.94 -2.78
CA LYS A 185 -23.70 0.18 -2.46
C LYS A 185 -22.52 1.08 -2.82
N ARG A 186 -21.57 1.19 -1.90
CA ARG A 186 -20.27 1.83 -2.15
C ARG A 186 -19.73 1.30 -3.48
N LYS A 187 -19.66 2.19 -4.48
CA LYS A 187 -18.84 2.13 -5.69
C LYS A 187 -18.37 0.71 -6.08
N GLN A 188 -19.29 -0.18 -6.46
CA GLN A 188 -18.91 -1.41 -7.14
C GLN A 188 -18.86 -1.11 -8.64
N LEU A 189 -17.79 -1.57 -9.28
CA LEU A 189 -17.66 -1.52 -10.73
C LEU A 189 -18.73 -2.41 -11.34
N LEU A 190 -19.55 -1.88 -12.25
CA LEU A 190 -20.53 -2.68 -12.97
C LEU A 190 -19.84 -3.48 -14.07
N GLY A 191 -20.14 -4.77 -14.15
CA GLY A 191 -19.78 -5.58 -15.31
C GLY A 191 -20.59 -5.17 -16.55
N VAL A 192 -20.09 -5.52 -17.75
CA VAL A 192 -20.84 -5.31 -19.01
C VAL A 192 -22.20 -6.01 -18.97
N GLU A 193 -22.28 -7.19 -18.37
CA GLU A 193 -23.53 -7.96 -18.18
C GLU A 193 -24.55 -7.21 -17.30
N GLU A 194 -24.09 -6.58 -16.21
CA GLU A 194 -24.95 -5.80 -15.30
C GLU A 194 -25.55 -4.58 -16.00
N ILE A 195 -24.81 -3.97 -16.93
CA ILE A 195 -25.29 -2.85 -17.76
C ILE A 195 -26.37 -3.33 -18.71
N VAL A 196 -26.18 -4.47 -19.37
CA VAL A 196 -27.23 -5.05 -20.24
C VAL A 196 -28.48 -5.36 -19.41
N CYS A 197 -28.35 -5.96 -18.22
CA CYS A 197 -29.50 -6.21 -17.34
C CYS A 197 -30.20 -4.92 -16.88
N LEU A 198 -29.45 -3.88 -16.56
CA LEU A 198 -29.99 -2.56 -16.21
C LEU A 198 -30.76 -1.95 -17.39
N VAL A 199 -30.22 -2.08 -18.60
CA VAL A 199 -30.86 -1.56 -19.82
C VAL A 199 -32.15 -2.32 -20.14
N ILE A 200 -32.17 -3.66 -19.98
CA ILE A 200 -33.39 -4.47 -20.13
C ILE A 200 -34.46 -4.02 -19.14
N LEU A 201 -34.09 -3.75 -17.88
CA LEU A 201 -35.01 -3.24 -16.87
C LEU A 201 -35.57 -1.87 -17.27
N LEU A 202 -34.71 -0.93 -17.71
CA LEU A 202 -35.14 0.39 -18.17
C LEU A 202 -36.07 0.30 -19.38
N ALA A 203 -35.72 -0.52 -20.38
CA ALA A 203 -36.56 -0.77 -21.55
C ALA A 203 -37.93 -1.33 -21.16
N SER A 204 -37.97 -2.30 -20.24
CA SER A 204 -39.22 -2.89 -19.73
C SER A 204 -40.09 -1.87 -19.00
N VAL A 205 -39.47 -0.95 -18.24
CA VAL A 205 -40.18 0.15 -17.59
C VAL A 205 -40.79 1.10 -18.62
N VAL A 206 -40.10 1.36 -19.73
CA VAL A 206 -40.62 2.24 -20.79
C VAL A 206 -41.78 1.60 -21.55
N THR A 207 -41.84 0.28 -21.71
CA THR A 207 -43.01 -0.42 -22.26
C THR A 207 -44.30 -0.16 -21.45
N GLY A 208 -44.19 0.21 -20.18
CA GLY A 208 -45.33 0.68 -19.38
C GLY A 208 -46.00 1.96 -19.91
N THR A 209 -45.37 2.68 -20.85
CA THR A 209 -45.86 3.97 -21.39
C THR A 209 -46.58 3.87 -22.75
N THR A 210 -46.86 2.64 -23.22
CA THR A 210 -47.29 2.34 -24.61
C THR A 210 -48.60 3.00 -25.09
N ASP A 211 -49.43 3.56 -24.20
CA ASP A 211 -50.66 4.30 -24.58
C ASP A 211 -50.64 5.78 -24.21
N TRP A 212 -49.46 6.35 -23.94
CA TRP A 212 -49.35 7.76 -23.62
C TRP A 212 -49.03 8.57 -24.87
N TYR A 213 -50.06 9.27 -25.38
CA TYR A 213 -49.97 10.16 -26.54
C TYR A 213 -50.21 11.61 -26.13
N ILE A 214 -49.36 12.53 -26.59
CA ILE A 214 -49.56 13.98 -26.49
C ILE A 214 -49.68 14.52 -27.91
N GLN A 215 -50.87 14.93 -28.33
CA GLN A 215 -51.11 15.48 -29.68
C GLN A 215 -50.48 14.62 -30.79
N ASP A 216 -50.78 13.31 -30.76
CA ASP A 216 -50.27 12.27 -31.68
C ASP A 216 -48.77 11.88 -31.56
N LEU A 217 -48.03 12.46 -30.60
CA LEU A 217 -46.65 12.06 -30.29
C LEU A 217 -46.61 10.98 -29.20
N SER A 218 -45.84 9.91 -29.44
CA SER A 218 -45.67 8.83 -28.48
C SER A 218 -44.60 9.17 -27.45
N ILE A 219 -44.99 9.20 -26.17
CA ILE A 219 -44.02 9.42 -25.06
C ILE A 219 -43.01 8.28 -25.02
N GLN A 220 -43.44 7.06 -25.34
CA GLN A 220 -42.59 5.87 -25.38
C GLN A 220 -41.41 6.06 -26.34
N HIS A 221 -41.64 6.58 -27.55
CA HIS A 221 -40.58 6.79 -28.54
C HIS A 221 -39.61 7.91 -28.13
N ILE A 222 -40.14 8.98 -27.51
CA ILE A 222 -39.31 10.09 -27.02
C ILE A 222 -38.35 9.58 -25.92
N VAL A 223 -38.86 8.80 -24.97
CA VAL A 223 -38.07 8.30 -23.85
C VAL A 223 -37.03 7.26 -24.30
N THR A 224 -37.37 6.36 -25.24
CA THR A 224 -36.42 5.35 -25.73
C THR A 224 -35.26 5.99 -26.49
N ARG A 225 -35.54 6.96 -27.36
CA ARG A 225 -34.51 7.73 -28.08
C ARG A 225 -33.65 8.55 -27.14
N TYR A 226 -34.24 9.13 -26.10
CA TYR A 226 -33.49 9.84 -25.05
C TYR A 226 -32.53 8.91 -24.29
N ILE A 227 -32.97 7.71 -23.88
CA ILE A 227 -32.13 6.73 -23.19
C ILE A 227 -30.98 6.27 -24.07
N VAL A 228 -31.26 5.91 -25.34
CA VAL A 228 -30.24 5.49 -26.30
C VAL A 228 -29.19 6.58 -26.51
N LEU A 229 -29.62 7.83 -26.72
CA LEU A 229 -28.72 8.96 -26.90
C LEU A 229 -27.83 9.21 -25.67
N LEU A 230 -28.39 9.02 -24.46
CA LEU A 230 -27.64 9.17 -23.22
C LEU A 230 -26.51 8.13 -23.14
N PHE A 231 -26.82 6.85 -23.33
CA PHE A 231 -25.83 5.77 -23.28
C PHE A 231 -24.82 5.87 -24.43
N ALA A 232 -25.25 6.25 -25.63
CA ALA A 232 -24.36 6.48 -26.77
C ALA A 232 -23.33 7.59 -26.46
N PHE A 233 -23.76 8.69 -25.83
CA PHE A 233 -22.86 9.77 -25.45
C PHE A 233 -21.93 9.38 -24.28
N VAL A 234 -22.40 8.62 -23.30
CA VAL A 234 -21.57 8.26 -22.13
C VAL A 234 -20.59 7.14 -22.48
N ALA A 235 -21.08 6.05 -23.07
CA ALA A 235 -20.38 4.78 -23.23
C ALA A 235 -19.88 4.50 -24.65
N GLY A 236 -20.15 5.39 -25.61
CA GLY A 236 -19.69 5.26 -27.00
C GLY A 236 -20.63 4.44 -27.90
N GLY A 237 -20.21 4.23 -29.15
CA GLY A 237 -21.05 3.66 -30.20
C GLY A 237 -21.45 2.20 -29.99
N THR A 238 -20.56 1.36 -29.44
CA THR A 238 -20.83 -0.08 -29.22
C THR A 238 -21.95 -0.27 -28.19
N VAL A 239 -21.81 0.34 -27.02
CA VAL A 239 -22.82 0.29 -25.96
C VAL A 239 -24.09 1.02 -26.40
N GLY A 240 -23.99 2.16 -27.09
CA GLY A 240 -25.14 2.86 -27.66
C GLY A 240 -25.96 1.99 -28.62
N CYS A 241 -25.30 1.24 -29.50
CA CYS A 241 -25.93 0.29 -30.41
C CYS A 241 -26.59 -0.87 -29.64
N THR A 242 -25.90 -1.49 -28.68
CA THR A 242 -26.47 -2.57 -27.86
C THR A 242 -27.72 -2.11 -27.10
N VAL A 243 -27.69 -0.91 -26.51
CA VAL A 243 -28.86 -0.32 -25.86
C VAL A 243 -29.99 -0.09 -26.85
N GLY A 244 -29.69 0.39 -28.06
CA GLY A 244 -30.67 0.56 -29.13
C GLY A 244 -31.32 -0.75 -29.59
N VAL A 245 -30.53 -1.81 -29.76
CA VAL A 245 -31.02 -3.16 -30.14
C VAL A 245 -31.91 -3.74 -29.03
N VAL A 246 -31.45 -3.70 -27.78
CA VAL A 246 -32.18 -4.28 -26.64
C VAL A 246 -33.49 -3.52 -26.39
N THR A 247 -33.45 -2.18 -26.37
CA THR A 247 -34.65 -1.36 -26.22
C THR A 247 -35.61 -1.59 -27.39
N GLY A 248 -35.12 -1.58 -28.63
CA GLY A 248 -35.92 -1.84 -29.82
C GLY A 248 -36.59 -3.20 -29.85
N LEU A 249 -35.87 -4.26 -29.44
CA LEU A 249 -36.43 -5.62 -29.36
C LEU A 249 -37.57 -5.69 -28.34
N ILE A 250 -37.39 -5.11 -27.15
CA ILE A 250 -38.43 -5.10 -26.10
C ILE A 250 -39.69 -4.33 -26.56
N LEU A 251 -39.52 -3.22 -27.30
CA LEU A 251 -40.65 -2.47 -27.87
C LEU A 251 -41.34 -3.23 -29.01
N SER A 252 -40.57 -3.94 -29.83
CA SER A 252 -41.12 -4.74 -30.94
C SER A 252 -41.99 -5.89 -30.46
N LEU A 253 -41.71 -6.43 -29.27
CA LEU A 253 -42.56 -7.43 -28.62
C LEU A 253 -43.90 -6.82 -28.19
N ALA A 254 -43.91 -5.54 -27.77
CA ALA A 254 -45.12 -4.86 -27.32
C ALA A 254 -46.07 -4.52 -28.49
N SER A 255 -45.53 -4.09 -29.64
CA SER A 255 -46.33 -3.73 -30.81
C SER A 255 -45.65 -4.14 -32.12
N VAL A 256 -46.34 -4.90 -32.98
CA VAL A 256 -45.79 -5.33 -34.29
C VAL A 256 -45.51 -4.14 -35.22
N SER A 257 -46.23 -3.03 -35.05
CA SER A 257 -46.05 -1.78 -35.80
C SER A 257 -44.72 -1.06 -35.49
N SER A 258 -44.00 -1.44 -34.45
CA SER A 258 -42.72 -0.82 -34.04
C SER A 258 -41.48 -1.60 -34.49
N LEU A 259 -41.61 -2.61 -35.35
CA LEU A 259 -40.47 -3.41 -35.84
C LEU A 259 -39.34 -2.57 -36.47
N TYR A 260 -39.68 -1.49 -37.20
CA TYR A 260 -38.69 -0.59 -37.77
C TYR A 260 -37.95 0.27 -36.72
N GLN A 261 -38.48 0.37 -35.50
CA GLN A 261 -37.83 1.15 -34.43
C GLN A 261 -36.57 0.47 -33.90
N MET A 262 -36.50 -0.86 -34.00
CA MET A 262 -35.30 -1.62 -33.62
C MET A 262 -34.09 -1.18 -34.45
N SER A 263 -34.23 -1.08 -35.77
CA SER A 263 -33.16 -0.60 -36.64
C SER A 263 -32.87 0.88 -36.39
N LEU A 264 -33.91 1.70 -36.19
CA LEU A 264 -33.76 3.14 -35.90
C LEU A 264 -32.92 3.38 -34.65
N LEU A 265 -33.28 2.76 -33.53
CA LEU A 265 -32.60 2.93 -32.24
C LEU A 265 -31.18 2.35 -32.26
N ALA A 266 -30.97 1.19 -32.89
CA ALA A 266 -29.64 0.60 -33.02
C ALA A 266 -28.68 1.50 -33.82
N PHE A 267 -29.13 1.97 -34.98
CA PHE A 267 -28.31 2.78 -35.88
C PHE A 267 -28.07 4.20 -35.34
N SER A 268 -29.10 4.81 -34.73
CA SER A 268 -28.94 6.11 -34.07
C SER A 268 -28.03 6.04 -32.83
N GLY A 269 -28.07 4.94 -32.07
CA GLY A 269 -27.14 4.70 -30.96
C GLY A 269 -25.69 4.55 -31.42
N LEU A 270 -25.45 3.85 -32.54
CA LEU A 270 -24.13 3.73 -33.14
C LEU A 270 -23.60 5.09 -33.63
N LEU A 271 -24.36 5.80 -34.46
CA LEU A 271 -23.95 7.10 -35.01
C LEU A 271 -23.78 8.16 -33.92
N GLY A 272 -24.70 8.20 -32.94
CA GLY A 272 -24.61 9.11 -31.81
C GLY A 272 -23.36 8.87 -30.95
N GLY A 273 -22.92 7.62 -30.84
CA GLY A 273 -21.71 7.27 -30.08
C GLY A 273 -20.40 7.45 -30.86
N LEU A 274 -20.39 7.23 -32.18
CA LEU A 274 -19.24 7.53 -33.04
C LEU A 274 -18.98 9.04 -33.12
N LEU A 275 -20.05 9.85 -33.19
CA LEU A 275 -19.94 11.31 -33.23
C LEU A 275 -19.85 11.96 -31.84
N LYS A 276 -19.55 11.18 -30.79
CA LYS A 276 -19.39 11.68 -29.41
C LYS A 276 -18.26 12.71 -29.28
N GLU A 277 -17.22 12.64 -30.12
CA GLU A 277 -16.11 13.60 -30.16
C GLU A 277 -16.59 15.03 -30.44
N GLY A 278 -17.67 15.17 -31.21
CA GLY A 278 -18.40 16.43 -31.42
C GLY A 278 -19.19 16.93 -30.20
N LYS A 279 -18.92 16.38 -29.01
CA LYS A 279 -19.60 16.66 -27.74
C LYS A 279 -21.12 16.42 -27.87
N ARG A 280 -21.93 17.19 -27.14
CA ARG A 280 -23.39 17.02 -27.10
C ARG A 280 -24.05 17.22 -28.47
N LEU A 281 -23.51 18.12 -29.29
CA LEU A 281 -24.07 18.43 -30.61
C LEU A 281 -23.78 17.31 -31.62
N GLY A 282 -22.59 16.71 -31.57
CA GLY A 282 -22.24 15.56 -32.42
C GLY A 282 -23.14 14.35 -32.16
N ALA A 283 -23.36 13.98 -30.89
CA ALA A 283 -24.27 12.89 -30.54
C ALA A 283 -25.72 13.17 -30.98
N ALA A 284 -26.21 14.40 -30.79
CA ALA A 284 -27.54 14.81 -31.25
C ALA A 284 -27.69 14.75 -32.77
N ALA A 285 -26.66 15.16 -33.52
CA ALA A 285 -26.62 15.03 -34.97
C ALA A 285 -26.69 13.56 -35.40
N GLY A 286 -25.98 12.66 -34.70
CA GLY A 286 -26.04 11.22 -34.96
C GLY A 286 -27.45 10.64 -34.83
N LEU A 287 -28.22 11.05 -33.81
CA LEU A 287 -29.62 10.63 -33.67
C LEU A 287 -30.51 11.18 -34.78
N LEU A 288 -30.34 12.44 -35.19
CA LEU A 288 -31.11 13.01 -36.32
C LEU A 288 -30.78 12.32 -37.64
N ILE A 289 -29.50 12.09 -37.93
CA ILE A 289 -29.06 11.40 -39.15
C ILE A 289 -29.62 9.98 -39.17
N GLY A 290 -29.52 9.23 -38.07
CA GLY A 290 -30.08 7.89 -37.97
C GLY A 290 -31.60 7.86 -38.12
N THR A 291 -32.30 8.81 -37.51
CA THR A 291 -33.75 8.97 -37.65
C THR A 291 -34.13 9.26 -39.11
N CYS A 292 -33.42 10.19 -39.76
CA CYS A 292 -33.72 10.60 -41.14
C CYS A 292 -33.51 9.47 -42.14
N LEU A 293 -32.41 8.72 -42.01
CA LEU A 293 -32.06 7.63 -42.93
C LEU A 293 -33.06 6.47 -42.85
N ILE A 294 -33.44 6.07 -41.64
CA ILE A 294 -34.33 4.91 -41.45
C ILE A 294 -35.80 5.30 -41.66
N SER A 295 -36.19 6.53 -41.33
CA SER A 295 -37.55 7.01 -41.60
C SER A 295 -37.86 7.11 -43.10
N PHE A 296 -36.86 7.14 -43.99
CA PHE A 296 -37.08 7.09 -45.44
C PHE A 296 -37.65 5.73 -45.92
N TYR A 297 -37.43 4.67 -45.15
CA TYR A 297 -37.95 3.33 -45.42
C TYR A 297 -39.33 3.07 -44.77
N ALA A 298 -39.89 4.06 -44.05
CA ALA A 298 -41.22 3.93 -43.47
C ALA A 298 -42.31 4.12 -44.53
N GLU A 299 -43.28 3.21 -44.58
CA GLU A 299 -44.30 3.14 -45.65
C GLU A 299 -45.32 4.31 -45.65
N LYS A 300 -45.42 5.09 -44.56
CA LYS A 300 -46.39 6.21 -44.42
C LYS A 300 -45.70 7.56 -44.23
N GLN A 301 -46.03 8.51 -45.10
CA GLN A 301 -45.45 9.86 -45.09
C GLN A 301 -45.84 10.68 -43.84
N SER A 302 -46.99 10.40 -43.22
CA SER A 302 -47.41 11.03 -41.94
C SER A 302 -46.47 10.69 -40.79
N ASP A 303 -45.95 9.47 -40.77
CA ASP A 303 -45.23 8.92 -39.61
C ASP A 303 -43.78 9.45 -39.56
N ILE A 304 -43.27 9.93 -40.70
CA ILE A 304 -41.95 10.55 -40.82
C ILE A 304 -41.88 11.87 -40.04
N ILE A 305 -42.92 12.72 -40.16
CA ILE A 305 -42.94 14.04 -39.50
C ILE A 305 -43.01 13.85 -37.99
N PHE A 306 -43.88 12.97 -37.50
CA PHE A 306 -43.98 12.65 -36.07
C PHE A 306 -42.67 12.06 -35.53
N SER A 307 -42.04 11.13 -36.27
CA SER A 307 -40.75 10.56 -35.89
C SER A 307 -39.66 11.64 -35.77
N ILE A 308 -39.56 12.58 -36.72
CA ILE A 308 -38.56 13.67 -36.61
C ILE A 308 -38.84 14.54 -35.38
N ILE A 309 -40.10 14.89 -35.12
CA ILE A 309 -40.47 15.71 -33.96
C ILE A 309 -40.14 14.98 -32.65
N GLU A 310 -40.46 13.69 -32.53
CA GLU A 310 -40.11 12.86 -31.37
C GLU A 310 -38.58 12.84 -31.12
N SER A 311 -37.76 12.73 -32.18
CA SER A 311 -36.30 12.78 -32.07
C SER A 311 -35.79 14.16 -31.66
N VAL A 312 -36.39 15.24 -32.16
CA VAL A 312 -36.05 16.61 -31.76
C VAL A 312 -36.36 16.84 -30.28
N ILE A 313 -37.52 16.37 -29.80
CA ILE A 313 -37.88 16.46 -28.38
C ILE A 313 -36.88 15.69 -27.51
N ALA A 314 -36.50 14.48 -27.91
CA ALA A 314 -35.49 13.69 -27.21
C ALA A 314 -34.12 14.41 -27.14
N ILE A 315 -33.72 15.09 -28.22
CA ILE A 315 -32.48 15.89 -28.27
C ILE A 315 -32.57 17.10 -27.35
N VAL A 316 -33.70 17.82 -27.35
CA VAL A 316 -33.90 18.96 -26.44
C VAL A 316 -33.80 18.50 -24.99
N LEU A 317 -34.42 17.38 -24.64
CA LEU A 317 -34.29 16.77 -23.31
C LEU A 317 -32.82 16.45 -22.97
N PHE A 318 -32.09 15.85 -23.90
CA PHE A 318 -30.66 15.53 -23.72
C PHE A 318 -29.77 16.76 -23.55
N LEU A 319 -30.01 17.83 -24.31
CA LEU A 319 -29.24 19.08 -24.19
C LEU A 319 -29.50 19.78 -22.85
N ILE A 320 -30.73 19.72 -22.34
CA ILE A 320 -31.12 20.26 -21.03
C ILE A 320 -30.50 19.43 -19.89
N THR A 321 -30.17 18.15 -20.12
CA THR A 321 -29.60 17.28 -19.08
C THR A 321 -28.28 17.86 -18.53
N PRO A 322 -28.19 18.13 -17.22
CA PRO A 322 -27.01 18.72 -16.61
C PRO A 322 -25.80 17.79 -16.70
N SER A 323 -24.62 18.38 -16.92
CA SER A 323 -23.37 17.62 -17.10
C SER A 323 -23.03 16.74 -15.90
N PHE A 324 -23.41 17.13 -14.68
CA PHE A 324 -23.21 16.33 -13.47
C PHE A 324 -23.86 14.94 -13.54
N LEU A 325 -25.06 14.82 -14.15
CA LEU A 325 -25.73 13.52 -14.29
C LEU A 325 -24.99 12.62 -15.29
N LEU A 326 -24.52 13.19 -16.40
CA LEU A 326 -23.71 12.47 -17.40
C LEU A 326 -22.41 11.97 -16.78
N LYS A 327 -21.78 12.79 -15.93
CA LYS A 327 -20.56 12.41 -15.19
C LYS A 327 -20.79 11.30 -14.18
N GLN A 328 -21.88 11.37 -13.42
CA GLN A 328 -22.23 10.29 -12.49
C GLN A 328 -22.51 8.97 -13.21
N LEU A 329 -23.14 9.03 -14.39
CA LEU A 329 -23.37 7.85 -15.22
C LEU A 329 -22.07 7.32 -15.84
N ALA A 330 -21.17 8.20 -16.30
CA ALA A 330 -19.85 7.81 -16.80
C ALA A 330 -19.06 7.04 -15.73
N LYS A 331 -19.02 7.53 -14.49
CA LYS A 331 -18.35 6.85 -13.37
C LYS A 331 -18.82 5.43 -13.10
N LEU A 332 -20.05 5.09 -13.49
CA LEU A 332 -20.63 3.77 -13.27
C LEU A 332 -20.31 2.79 -14.42
N VAL A 333 -20.00 3.31 -15.60
CA VAL A 333 -19.78 2.53 -16.82
C VAL A 333 -18.27 2.23 -17.00
N PRO A 334 -17.87 0.94 -17.09
CA PRO A 334 -16.50 0.54 -17.34
C PRO A 334 -16.07 0.98 -18.74
N GLY A 335 -14.80 1.36 -18.89
CA GLY A 335 -14.24 1.85 -20.16
C GLY A 335 -14.44 3.34 -20.43
N THR A 336 -14.99 4.11 -19.49
CA THR A 336 -15.01 5.59 -19.58
C THR A 336 -13.82 6.23 -18.85
N GLU A 337 -13.34 7.38 -19.35
CA GLU A 337 -12.23 8.13 -18.72
C GLU A 337 -12.54 8.56 -17.27
N GLU A 338 -13.80 8.88 -16.97
CA GLU A 338 -14.19 9.26 -15.61
C GLU A 338 -14.20 8.06 -14.64
N HIS A 339 -14.31 6.84 -15.16
CA HIS A 339 -14.25 5.60 -14.38
C HIS A 339 -12.80 5.21 -14.04
N SER A 340 -11.90 5.29 -15.02
CA SER A 340 -10.46 4.99 -14.81
C SER A 340 -9.82 5.98 -13.81
N THR A 341 -10.16 7.26 -13.90
CA THR A 341 -9.66 8.30 -12.98
C THR A 341 -10.14 8.10 -11.53
N ASP A 342 -11.40 7.69 -11.30
CA ASP A 342 -11.91 7.42 -9.95
C ASP A 342 -11.26 6.15 -9.33
N GLN A 343 -10.92 5.17 -10.17
CA GLN A 343 -10.17 3.97 -9.76
C GLN A 343 -8.73 4.30 -9.34
N GLN A 344 -8.02 5.13 -10.11
CA GLN A 344 -6.68 5.59 -9.75
C GLN A 344 -6.69 6.38 -8.43
N GLN A 345 -7.67 7.27 -8.24
CA GLN A 345 -7.83 8.02 -7.00
C GLN A 345 -8.12 7.12 -5.79
N TYR A 346 -8.86 6.02 -5.98
CA TYR A 346 -9.11 5.05 -4.92
C TYR A 346 -7.83 4.33 -4.49
N LEU A 347 -7.00 3.90 -5.45
CA LEU A 347 -5.71 3.26 -5.17
C LEU A 347 -4.75 4.21 -4.43
N ARG A 348 -4.69 5.49 -4.82
CA ARG A 348 -3.92 6.52 -4.09
C ARG A 348 -4.35 6.62 -2.63
N LYS A 349 -5.66 6.72 -2.38
CA LYS A 349 -6.20 6.78 -1.01
C LYS A 349 -5.84 5.56 -0.16
N ILE A 350 -5.81 4.36 -0.72
CA ILE A 350 -5.41 3.17 0.04
C ILE A 350 -3.95 3.29 0.49
N ARG A 351 -3.06 3.68 -0.42
CA ARG A 351 -1.64 3.87 -0.11
C ARG A 351 -1.43 4.94 0.97
N ASP A 352 -2.10 6.09 0.86
CA ASP A 352 -2.06 7.15 1.86
C ASP A 352 -2.55 6.67 3.23
N LEU A 353 -3.63 5.86 3.26
CA LEU A 353 -4.14 5.27 4.50
C LEU A 353 -3.13 4.29 5.11
N THR A 354 -2.42 3.52 4.30
CA THR A 354 -1.38 2.58 4.76
C THR A 354 -0.18 3.34 5.34
N ALA A 355 0.34 4.35 4.62
CA ALA A 355 1.44 5.19 5.11
C ALA A 355 1.08 5.92 6.42
N ASN A 356 -0.14 6.46 6.51
CA ASN A 356 -0.64 7.08 7.75
C ASN A 356 -0.74 6.09 8.90
N ARG A 357 -1.17 4.84 8.65
CA ARG A 357 -1.18 3.79 9.70
C ARG A 357 0.23 3.46 10.20
N ILE A 358 1.21 3.37 9.31
CA ILE A 358 2.61 3.14 9.68
C ILE A 358 3.14 4.31 10.53
N THR A 359 2.82 5.54 10.14
CA THR A 359 3.15 6.74 10.93
C THR A 359 2.50 6.73 12.32
N GLN A 360 1.25 6.26 12.43
CA GLN A 360 0.59 6.09 13.72
C GLN A 360 1.30 5.07 14.61
N PHE A 361 1.80 3.96 14.05
CA PHE A 361 2.60 3.00 14.81
C PHE A 361 3.91 3.61 15.30
N SER A 362 4.62 4.37 14.46
CA SER A 362 5.81 5.11 14.87
C SER A 362 5.52 6.03 16.07
N ASN A 363 4.44 6.82 16.02
CA ASN A 363 4.08 7.70 17.13
C ASN A 363 3.81 6.94 18.44
N VAL A 364 3.27 5.72 18.38
CA VAL A 364 3.09 4.87 19.56
C VAL A 364 4.45 4.44 20.13
N PHE A 365 5.40 4.03 19.29
CA PHE A 365 6.75 3.70 19.73
C PHE A 365 7.49 4.91 20.32
N GLU A 366 7.30 6.09 19.74
CA GLU A 366 7.83 7.35 20.27
C GLU A 366 7.25 7.69 21.65
N ALA A 367 5.94 7.54 21.83
CA ALA A 367 5.27 7.77 23.10
C ALA A 367 5.72 6.79 24.19
N LEU A 368 5.94 5.51 23.82
CA LEU A 368 6.50 4.51 24.73
C LEU A 368 7.94 4.87 25.13
N SER A 369 8.78 5.24 24.16
CA SER A 369 10.15 5.72 24.42
C SER A 369 10.15 6.90 25.40
N ALA A 370 9.32 7.90 25.16
CA ALA A 370 9.16 9.05 26.05
C ALA A 370 8.76 8.64 27.48
N SER A 371 7.83 7.69 27.62
CA SER A 371 7.39 7.16 28.93
C SER A 371 8.51 6.44 29.69
N PHE A 372 9.32 5.61 29.02
CA PHE A 372 10.46 4.93 29.64
C PHE A 372 11.65 5.86 29.95
N SER A 373 11.80 6.95 29.19
CA SER A 373 12.85 7.96 29.39
C SER A 373 12.57 8.91 30.55
N GLN A 374 11.32 9.06 30.98
CA GLN A 374 10.99 9.92 32.10
C GLN A 374 11.51 9.29 33.40
N PRO A 375 12.33 10.00 34.19
CA PRO A 375 12.58 9.59 35.56
C PRO A 375 11.22 9.50 36.26
N SER A 376 10.94 8.35 36.85
CA SER A 376 9.67 8.09 37.52
C SER A 376 9.35 9.27 38.43
N GLN A 377 8.26 9.99 38.14
CA GLN A 377 7.77 11.12 38.94
C GLN A 377 7.55 10.76 40.42
N PHE A 378 7.54 9.47 40.76
CA PHE A 378 7.63 8.97 42.14
C PHE A 378 8.89 9.38 42.90
N ALA A 379 9.96 9.84 42.23
CA ALA A 379 11.16 10.34 42.89
C ALA A 379 11.01 11.77 43.44
N HIS A 380 10.10 12.59 42.89
CA HIS A 380 9.94 13.99 43.31
C HIS A 380 9.06 14.19 44.55
N ILE A 381 8.58 13.12 45.18
CA ILE A 381 7.81 13.21 46.44
C ILE A 381 8.71 12.95 47.66
N GLU A 382 9.96 12.49 47.47
CA GLU A 382 10.95 12.25 48.55
C GLU A 382 11.99 13.38 48.71
N ASP A 383 11.78 14.55 48.08
CA ASP A 383 12.74 15.67 47.99
C ASP A 383 12.88 16.52 49.29
N GLU A 384 13.08 15.89 50.44
CA GLU A 384 13.70 16.58 51.61
C GLU A 384 14.87 15.81 52.23
N LEU A 385 15.00 14.50 51.99
CA LEU A 385 16.06 13.68 52.58
C LEU A 385 16.76 12.85 51.51
N THR A 386 18.09 12.93 51.47
CA THR A 386 18.94 12.06 50.65
C THR A 386 18.76 10.58 51.01
N ASP A 387 19.04 9.68 50.04
CA ASP A 387 19.00 8.22 50.25
C ASP A 387 19.85 7.80 51.49
N GLU A 388 20.93 8.54 51.78
CA GLU A 388 21.82 8.35 52.94
C GLU A 388 21.18 8.81 54.27
N GLU A 389 20.43 9.91 54.26
CA GLU A 389 19.68 10.37 55.42
C GLU A 389 18.53 9.41 55.76
N LEU A 390 17.79 8.93 54.75
CA LEU A 390 16.76 7.89 54.93
C LEU A 390 17.34 6.60 55.52
N PHE A 391 18.54 6.22 55.05
CA PHE A 391 19.28 5.09 55.58
C PHE A 391 19.63 5.26 57.06
N ILE A 392 20.21 6.42 57.44
CA ILE A 392 20.56 6.75 58.82
C ILE A 392 19.31 6.80 59.71
N CYS A 393 18.20 7.36 59.23
CA CYS A 393 16.90 7.34 59.92
C CYS A 393 16.35 5.92 60.13
N SER A 394 16.51 5.02 59.17
CA SER A 394 16.06 3.63 59.30
C SER A 394 16.83 2.89 60.40
N ILE A 395 18.15 3.10 60.49
CA ILE A 395 19.02 2.48 61.48
C ILE A 395 18.79 3.10 62.87
N SER A 396 18.62 4.42 62.93
CA SER A 396 18.32 5.10 64.19
C SER A 396 16.98 4.65 64.77
N ASN A 397 15.96 4.39 63.94
CA ASN A 397 14.70 3.81 64.39
C ASN A 397 14.86 2.38 64.94
N LYS A 398 15.67 1.53 64.29
CA LYS A 398 15.92 0.15 64.73
C LYS A 398 16.73 0.07 66.05
N CYS A 399 17.70 0.97 66.27
CA CYS A 399 18.63 0.90 67.40
C CYS A 399 18.41 1.96 68.50
N CYS A 400 18.18 3.22 68.11
CA CYS A 400 18.09 4.37 69.02
C CYS A 400 16.69 4.58 69.61
N ASN A 401 15.62 4.12 68.95
CA ASN A 401 14.26 4.35 69.46
C ASN A 401 13.99 3.67 70.81
N SER A 402 14.67 2.57 71.09
CA SER A 402 14.60 1.86 72.37
C SER A 402 15.73 2.26 73.35
N CYS A 403 16.48 3.33 73.07
CA CYS A 403 17.62 3.79 73.87
C CYS A 403 17.24 4.95 74.81
N MET A 404 17.69 4.89 76.06
CA MET A 404 17.40 5.91 77.08
C MET A 404 18.09 7.27 76.82
N LYS A 405 19.09 7.33 75.93
CA LYS A 405 19.82 8.56 75.57
C LYS A 405 19.36 9.21 74.25
N LYS A 406 18.22 8.77 73.70
CA LYS A 406 17.72 9.22 72.38
C LYS A 406 17.63 10.74 72.25
N ASP A 407 16.96 11.40 73.19
CA ASP A 407 16.72 12.86 73.14
C ASP A 407 18.03 13.66 73.24
N HIS A 408 19.00 13.17 74.02
CA HIS A 408 20.31 13.80 74.12
C HIS A 408 21.15 13.64 72.83
N CYS A 409 21.05 12.50 72.14
CA CYS A 409 21.81 12.27 70.91
C CYS A 409 21.21 12.99 69.69
N TRP A 410 19.89 12.98 69.54
CA TRP A 410 19.23 13.50 68.33
C TRP A 410 18.71 14.94 68.48
N SER A 411 18.32 15.38 69.68
CA SER A 411 17.82 16.75 69.90
C SER A 411 18.91 17.75 70.28
N ASN A 412 19.89 17.34 71.10
CA ASN A 412 20.97 18.23 71.55
C ASN A 412 22.27 18.12 70.72
N ASN A 413 22.56 16.94 70.16
CA ASN A 413 23.80 16.64 69.45
C ASN A 413 23.55 15.99 68.08
N GLY A 414 22.50 16.41 67.36
CA GLY A 414 22.07 15.80 66.10
C GLY A 414 23.20 15.71 65.07
N ASP A 415 23.82 16.85 64.74
CA ASP A 415 24.88 16.95 63.73
C ASP A 415 26.08 16.05 64.06
N ARG A 416 26.49 16.04 65.34
CA ARG A 416 27.63 15.24 65.79
C ARG A 416 27.31 13.75 65.74
N THR A 417 26.09 13.36 66.08
CA THR A 417 25.62 11.96 65.99
C THR A 417 25.55 11.51 64.53
N TYR A 418 25.07 12.37 63.63
CA TYR A 418 25.03 12.11 62.19
C TYR A 418 26.43 11.89 61.63
N GLN A 419 27.38 12.79 61.90
CA GLN A 419 28.79 12.65 61.46
C GLN A 419 29.45 11.36 61.97
N TYR A 420 29.15 10.92 63.19
CA TYR A 420 29.66 9.63 63.68
C TYR A 420 29.04 8.45 62.93
N MET A 421 27.75 8.51 62.58
CA MET A 421 27.08 7.45 61.82
C MET A 421 27.54 7.41 60.36
N GLU A 422 27.74 8.56 59.73
CA GLU A 422 28.30 8.70 58.38
C GLU A 422 29.74 8.15 58.32
N ASN A 423 30.60 8.57 59.25
CA ASN A 423 31.95 8.01 59.36
C ASN A 423 31.94 6.49 59.61
N MET A 424 31.02 6.00 60.44
CA MET A 424 30.84 4.57 60.66
C MET A 424 30.42 3.85 59.37
N MET A 425 29.51 4.43 58.59
CA MET A 425 29.10 3.92 57.28
C MET A 425 30.32 3.73 56.39
N HIS A 426 31.12 4.78 56.17
CA HIS A 426 32.31 4.72 55.33
C HIS A 426 33.38 3.74 55.82
N LEU A 427 33.51 3.55 57.14
CA LEU A 427 34.45 2.58 57.71
C LEU A 427 33.98 1.14 57.54
N VAL A 428 32.67 0.88 57.63
CA VAL A 428 32.07 -0.42 57.27
C VAL A 428 32.24 -0.69 55.78
N GLU A 429 32.03 0.32 54.95
CA GLU A 429 32.14 0.24 53.49
C GLU A 429 33.54 -0.16 53.00
N LYS A 430 34.59 0.27 53.72
CA LYS A 430 35.99 -0.04 53.43
C LYS A 430 36.50 -1.30 54.15
N ASP A 431 35.63 -1.99 54.90
CA ASP A 431 35.96 -3.11 55.79
C ASP A 431 37.12 -2.77 56.78
N GLN A 432 37.19 -1.50 57.19
CA GLN A 432 38.23 -0.93 58.06
C GLN A 432 37.72 -0.66 59.47
N LEU A 433 36.45 -0.94 59.77
CA LEU A 433 35.83 -0.68 61.07
C LEU A 433 36.63 -1.27 62.24
N ILE A 434 37.10 -2.51 62.08
CA ILE A 434 37.89 -3.23 63.11
C ILE A 434 39.34 -2.74 63.13
N LYS A 435 39.87 -2.26 62.00
CA LYS A 435 41.24 -1.76 61.87
C LYS A 435 41.41 -0.37 62.53
N ASN A 436 40.33 0.41 62.57
CA ASN A 436 40.34 1.77 63.10
C ASN A 436 39.99 1.80 64.60
N GLY A 437 40.89 1.26 65.43
CA GLY A 437 40.68 1.11 66.87
C GLY A 437 40.49 2.43 67.63
N GLN A 438 40.97 3.56 67.09
CA GLN A 438 40.74 4.89 67.66
C GLN A 438 39.27 5.31 67.56
N PHE A 439 38.66 5.15 66.38
CA PHE A 439 37.24 5.46 66.17
C PHE A 439 36.34 4.58 67.05
N MET A 440 36.61 3.27 67.15
CA MET A 440 35.82 2.36 67.98
C MET A 440 35.88 2.73 69.48
N ARG A 441 37.03 3.18 69.98
CA ARG A 441 37.17 3.67 71.37
C ARG A 441 36.41 4.97 71.62
N GLU A 442 36.37 5.86 70.64
CA GLU A 442 35.58 7.10 70.72
C GLU A 442 34.08 6.80 70.64
N TRP A 443 33.69 5.87 69.78
CA TRP A 443 32.31 5.43 69.60
C TRP A 443 31.76 4.67 70.82
N GLU A 444 32.55 3.79 71.46
CA GLU A 444 32.17 3.11 72.70
C GLU A 444 31.93 4.08 73.86
N LYS A 445 32.66 5.21 73.89
CA LYS A 445 32.43 6.28 74.87
C LYS A 445 31.18 7.10 74.55
N TYR A 446 30.89 7.29 73.27
CA TYR A 446 29.75 8.10 72.81
C TYR A 446 28.41 7.34 72.90
N CYS A 447 28.37 6.08 72.45
CA CYS A 447 27.17 5.27 72.35
C CYS A 447 27.18 4.10 73.35
N GLN A 448 26.16 4.01 74.21
CA GLN A 448 26.01 2.89 75.15
C GLN A 448 25.68 1.55 74.45
N ARG A 449 25.20 1.60 73.21
CA ARG A 449 24.87 0.43 72.36
C ARG A 449 25.83 0.33 71.17
N SER A 450 27.12 0.61 71.41
CA SER A 450 28.14 0.69 70.36
C SER A 450 28.25 -0.60 69.54
N SER A 451 28.28 -1.77 70.19
CA SER A 451 28.36 -3.09 69.53
C SER A 451 27.13 -3.39 68.68
N LYS A 452 25.93 -3.25 69.26
CA LYS A 452 24.66 -3.49 68.56
C LYS A 452 24.48 -2.57 67.35
N MET A 453 24.89 -1.30 67.46
CA MET A 453 24.85 -0.38 66.32
C MET A 453 25.84 -0.77 65.23
N ALA A 454 27.07 -1.15 65.57
CA ALA A 454 28.08 -1.57 64.61
C ALA A 454 27.64 -2.82 63.82
N ASP A 455 27.04 -3.81 64.49
CA ASP A 455 26.52 -5.02 63.85
C ASP A 455 25.34 -4.73 62.92
N LEU A 456 24.39 -3.89 63.36
CA LEU A 456 23.27 -3.43 62.53
C LEU A 456 23.75 -2.64 61.32
N MET A 457 24.72 -1.75 61.51
CA MET A 457 25.33 -0.97 60.44
C MET A 457 25.97 -1.90 59.39
N LYS A 458 26.71 -2.92 59.85
CA LYS A 458 27.34 -3.90 58.96
C LYS A 458 26.33 -4.66 58.09
N GLN A 459 25.20 -5.05 58.66
CA GLN A 459 24.14 -5.75 57.93
C GLN A 459 23.40 -4.81 56.96
N GLU A 460 22.95 -3.64 57.43
CA GLU A 460 22.11 -2.73 56.66
C GLU A 460 22.88 -2.02 55.53
N VAL A 461 24.16 -1.70 55.70
CA VAL A 461 24.99 -1.11 54.61
C VAL A 461 25.05 -2.04 53.40
N PHE A 462 25.12 -3.36 53.62
CA PHE A 462 25.12 -4.34 52.52
C PHE A 462 23.78 -4.33 51.76
N TYR A 463 22.66 -4.37 52.48
CA TYR A 463 21.32 -4.29 51.88
C TYR A 463 21.07 -2.97 51.15
N PHE A 464 21.49 -1.85 51.74
CA PHE A 464 21.37 -0.52 51.14
C PHE A 464 22.14 -0.41 49.82
N ARG A 465 23.38 -0.90 49.78
CA ARG A 465 24.19 -0.95 48.55
C ARG A 465 23.59 -1.86 47.49
N ALA A 466 23.09 -3.03 47.87
CA ALA A 466 22.43 -3.94 46.95
C ALA A 466 21.20 -3.29 46.31
N ASN A 467 20.38 -2.59 47.10
CA ASN A 467 19.21 -1.85 46.61
C ASN A 467 19.60 -0.66 45.72
N GLN A 468 20.65 0.11 46.06
CA GLN A 468 21.14 1.18 45.19
C GLN A 468 21.64 0.66 43.85
N ARG A 469 22.39 -0.45 43.84
CA ARG A 469 22.84 -1.09 42.60
C ARG A 469 21.67 -1.55 41.76
N LEU A 470 20.66 -2.17 42.37
CA LEU A 470 19.44 -2.58 41.67
C LEU A 470 18.68 -1.37 41.11
N LYS A 471 18.56 -0.28 41.87
CA LYS A 471 17.92 0.98 41.44
C LYS A 471 18.64 1.56 40.21
N LYS A 472 19.99 1.59 40.23
CA LYS A 472 20.82 2.02 39.08
C LYS A 472 20.64 1.11 37.88
N GLN A 473 20.75 -0.21 38.05
CA GLN A 473 20.58 -1.19 36.96
C GLN A 473 19.20 -1.10 36.30
N VAL A 474 18.13 -0.93 37.07
CA VAL A 474 16.77 -0.75 36.54
C VAL A 474 16.65 0.56 35.77
N GLN A 475 17.29 1.64 36.23
CA GLN A 475 17.27 2.92 35.54
C GLN A 475 18.06 2.90 34.22
N GLU A 476 19.23 2.27 34.21
CA GLU A 476 20.03 2.04 33.01
C GLU A 476 19.27 1.17 32.00
N SER A 477 18.67 0.06 32.45
CA SER A 477 17.84 -0.81 31.60
C SER A 477 16.65 -0.07 30.98
N ARG A 478 15.96 0.80 31.73
CA ARG A 478 14.85 1.61 31.21
C ARG A 478 15.31 2.62 30.16
N ARG A 479 16.43 3.29 30.39
CA ARG A 479 17.01 4.23 29.43
C ARG A 479 17.36 3.51 28.12
N LEU A 480 17.99 2.35 28.21
CA LEU A 480 18.34 1.54 27.05
C LEU A 480 17.09 1.17 26.25
N VAL A 481 16.04 0.63 26.90
CA VAL A 481 14.78 0.29 26.21
C VAL A 481 14.14 1.52 25.55
N ALA A 482 14.21 2.70 26.17
CA ALA A 482 13.69 3.93 25.59
C ALA A 482 14.43 4.32 24.29
N GLU A 483 15.76 4.27 24.29
CA GLU A 483 16.57 4.54 23.10
C GLU A 483 16.29 3.54 21.98
N GLN A 484 16.11 2.26 22.31
CA GLN A 484 15.76 1.22 21.34
C GLN A 484 14.41 1.46 20.66
N LEU A 485 13.37 1.83 21.42
CA LEU A 485 12.05 2.14 20.88
C LEU A 485 12.08 3.39 19.98
N ARG A 486 12.94 4.37 20.31
CA ARG A 486 13.15 5.55 19.47
C ARG A 486 13.82 5.20 18.13
N GLY A 487 14.78 4.28 18.15
CA GLY A 487 15.42 3.77 16.92
C GLY A 487 14.41 3.15 15.96
N VAL A 488 13.55 2.27 16.45
CA VAL A 488 12.48 1.62 15.64
C VAL A 488 11.47 2.65 15.12
N SER A 489 11.06 3.61 15.98
CA SER A 489 10.17 4.70 15.59
C SER A 489 10.70 5.45 14.37
N LYS A 490 11.99 5.82 14.37
CA LYS A 490 12.63 6.55 13.27
C LYS A 490 12.61 5.77 11.95
N VAL A 491 12.99 4.49 11.96
CA VAL A 491 12.96 3.63 10.75
C VAL A 491 11.55 3.53 10.17
N MET A 492 10.52 3.43 11.02
CA MET A 492 9.13 3.36 10.58
C MET A 492 8.64 4.67 9.95
N VAL A 493 9.11 5.83 10.42
CA VAL A 493 8.82 7.13 9.78
C VAL A 493 9.42 7.19 8.39
N ASP A 494 10.67 6.76 8.23
CA ASP A 494 11.35 6.84 6.94
C ASP A 494 10.74 5.86 5.93
N PHE A 495 10.34 4.66 6.38
CA PHE A 495 9.56 3.72 5.55
C PHE A 495 8.20 4.30 5.11
N ALA A 496 7.49 5.02 6.00
CA ALA A 496 6.23 5.66 5.66
C ALA A 496 6.39 6.76 4.60
N LYS A 497 7.52 7.51 4.63
CA LYS A 497 7.85 8.52 3.61
C LYS A 497 8.14 7.87 2.26
N GLU A 498 8.84 6.74 2.24
CA GLU A 498 9.19 6.05 1.00
C GLU A 498 7.94 5.57 0.24
N ILE A 499 6.97 4.96 0.95
CA ILE A 499 5.67 4.54 0.38
C ILE A 499 4.91 5.70 -0.27
N GLN A 500 5.06 6.92 0.26
CA GLN A 500 4.41 8.12 -0.27
C GLN A 500 5.15 8.69 -1.49
N ARG A 501 6.48 8.53 -1.56
CA ARG A 501 7.33 9.13 -2.58
C ARG A 501 7.23 8.45 -3.95
N GLU A 502 7.02 7.14 -3.95
CA GLU A 502 7.00 6.22 -5.11
C GLU A 502 5.88 6.48 -6.16
N LYS A 503 5.14 7.62 -6.15
CA LYS A 503 4.16 7.90 -7.22
C LYS A 503 3.91 9.36 -7.60
N GLU A 504 4.18 10.34 -6.73
CA GLU A 504 3.83 11.74 -7.06
C GLU A 504 4.73 12.37 -8.14
N ASN A 505 5.95 11.87 -8.35
CA ASN A 505 6.89 12.43 -9.34
C ASN A 505 6.86 11.76 -10.72
N HIS A 506 6.35 10.52 -10.83
CA HIS A 506 6.60 9.71 -12.03
C HIS A 506 5.61 9.92 -13.18
N GLN A 507 4.44 10.54 -12.96
CA GLN A 507 3.45 10.70 -14.05
C GLN A 507 3.96 11.58 -15.20
N LEU A 508 4.68 12.67 -14.88
CA LEU A 508 5.28 13.54 -15.91
C LEU A 508 6.39 12.82 -16.69
N GLN A 509 7.13 11.94 -16.02
CA GLN A 509 8.22 11.17 -16.61
C GLN A 509 7.68 10.01 -17.45
N GLU A 510 6.59 9.38 -17.01
CA GLU A 510 5.80 8.38 -17.75
C GLU A 510 5.32 8.97 -19.08
N ASP A 511 4.68 10.15 -19.05
CA ASP A 511 4.23 10.84 -20.25
C ASP A 511 5.39 11.19 -21.19
N GLN A 512 6.55 11.59 -20.65
CA GLN A 512 7.76 11.89 -21.46
C GLN A 512 8.34 10.64 -22.12
N ILE A 513 8.45 9.54 -21.38
CA ILE A 513 8.94 8.26 -21.91
C ILE A 513 7.99 7.73 -22.99
N LEU A 514 6.68 7.78 -22.73
CA LEU A 514 5.65 7.33 -23.68
C LEU A 514 5.70 8.17 -24.97
N GLN A 515 5.78 9.50 -24.86
CA GLN A 515 5.92 10.37 -26.03
C GLN A 515 7.21 10.13 -26.81
N ALA A 516 8.34 9.89 -26.13
CA ALA A 516 9.61 9.58 -26.80
C ALA A 516 9.54 8.26 -27.56
N LEU A 517 8.96 7.21 -26.97
CA LEU A 517 8.77 5.91 -27.62
C LEU A 517 7.83 5.99 -28.83
N LEU A 518 6.73 6.76 -28.71
CA LEU A 518 5.83 7.03 -29.83
C LEU A 518 6.51 7.79 -30.98
N ASN A 519 7.37 8.78 -30.66
CA ASN A 519 8.12 9.52 -31.68
C ASN A 519 9.11 8.63 -32.45
N PHE A 520 9.62 7.57 -31.82
CA PHE A 520 10.45 6.56 -32.46
C PHE A 520 9.64 5.51 -33.26
N GLY A 521 8.30 5.59 -33.21
CA GLY A 521 7.41 4.66 -33.90
C GLY A 521 7.18 3.34 -33.15
N ILE A 522 7.54 3.28 -31.87
CA ILE A 522 7.29 2.13 -31.00
C ILE A 522 5.96 2.39 -30.28
N ASP A 523 4.93 1.63 -30.64
CA ASP A 523 3.63 1.71 -29.97
C ASP A 523 3.66 0.83 -28.72
N VAL A 524 3.73 1.48 -27.57
CA VAL A 524 3.81 0.84 -26.26
C VAL A 524 2.44 0.87 -25.63
N SER A 525 1.95 -0.30 -25.19
CA SER A 525 0.62 -0.40 -24.60
C SER A 525 0.56 0.27 -23.22
N GLN A 526 1.61 0.09 -22.42
CA GLN A 526 1.69 0.62 -21.07
C GLN A 526 3.15 0.75 -20.60
N VAL A 527 3.44 1.82 -19.86
CA VAL A 527 4.71 2.01 -19.14
C VAL A 527 4.38 2.10 -17.66
N GLU A 528 4.96 1.23 -16.84
CA GLU A 528 4.85 1.27 -15.38
C GLU A 528 6.22 1.62 -14.80
N ILE A 529 6.28 2.74 -14.09
CA ILE A 529 7.50 3.22 -13.44
C ILE A 529 7.42 2.89 -11.96
N TYR A 530 8.32 2.02 -11.49
CA TYR A 530 8.44 1.66 -10.09
C TYR A 530 9.44 2.57 -9.38
N ASN A 531 10.61 2.81 -9.99
CA ASN A 531 11.62 3.70 -9.44
C ASN A 531 12.38 4.44 -10.55
N LEU A 532 12.71 5.71 -10.29
CA LEU A 532 13.53 6.57 -11.15
C LEU A 532 14.70 7.22 -10.38
N GLU A 533 15.04 6.72 -9.20
CA GLU A 533 16.26 7.11 -8.53
C GLU A 533 17.48 6.65 -9.35
N GLN A 534 18.45 7.56 -9.48
CA GLN A 534 19.69 7.33 -10.23
C GLN A 534 20.43 6.13 -9.62
N GLY A 535 20.86 5.18 -10.44
CA GLY A 535 21.44 3.89 -10.02
C GLY A 535 20.41 2.78 -9.75
N ASN A 536 19.13 3.11 -9.67
CA ASN A 536 18.10 2.13 -9.30
C ASN A 536 16.79 2.35 -10.06
N ILE A 537 16.94 2.66 -11.34
CA ILE A 537 15.83 2.80 -12.27
C ILE A 537 15.20 1.42 -12.48
N ASP A 538 13.88 1.34 -12.36
CA ASP A 538 13.09 0.13 -12.59
C ASP A 538 11.79 0.50 -13.31
N ILE A 539 11.70 0.06 -14.56
CA ILE A 539 10.64 0.44 -15.51
C ILE A 539 10.15 -0.82 -16.20
N ASP A 540 8.86 -1.12 -16.04
CA ASP A 540 8.19 -2.16 -16.80
C ASP A 540 7.50 -1.56 -18.02
N ILE A 541 7.73 -2.17 -19.18
CA ILE A 541 7.12 -1.74 -20.42
C ILE A 541 6.41 -2.93 -21.05
N LEU A 542 5.13 -2.72 -21.37
CA LEU A 542 4.31 -3.71 -22.04
C LEU A 542 4.27 -3.43 -23.54
N ILE A 543 4.96 -4.28 -24.29
CA ILE A 543 5.06 -4.19 -25.74
C ILE A 543 4.12 -5.20 -26.42
N PRO A 544 3.51 -4.83 -27.57
CA PRO A 544 2.54 -5.68 -28.27
C PRO A 544 3.17 -6.69 -29.23
N PHE A 545 4.51 -6.72 -29.33
CA PHE A 545 5.26 -7.57 -30.25
C PHE A 545 6.26 -8.45 -29.52
N GLU A 546 6.61 -9.56 -30.16
CA GLU A 546 7.55 -10.55 -29.66
C GLU A 546 8.99 -10.09 -29.93
N ASN A 547 9.84 -10.13 -28.90
CA ASN A 547 11.22 -9.62 -28.97
C ASN A 547 12.18 -10.61 -29.66
N GLU A 548 11.86 -11.07 -30.87
CA GLU A 548 12.65 -12.11 -31.56
C GLU A 548 14.07 -11.65 -31.95
N TYR A 549 14.26 -10.35 -32.23
CA TYR A 549 15.52 -9.79 -32.73
C TYR A 549 16.30 -8.94 -31.70
N GLY A 550 15.84 -8.89 -30.44
CA GLY A 550 16.43 -8.07 -29.38
C GLY A 550 16.15 -6.57 -29.55
N GLU A 551 14.97 -6.22 -30.05
CA GLU A 551 14.49 -4.86 -30.25
C GLU A 551 14.42 -4.08 -28.92
N CYS A 552 14.02 -4.75 -27.83
CA CYS A 552 14.00 -4.14 -26.49
C CYS A 552 15.38 -3.66 -26.05
N GLN A 553 16.39 -4.52 -26.24
CA GLN A 553 17.76 -4.24 -25.84
C GLN A 553 18.45 -3.22 -26.76
N LYS A 554 18.10 -3.18 -28.05
CA LYS A 554 18.80 -2.36 -29.07
C LYS A 554 18.11 -1.04 -29.41
N LEU A 555 16.81 -0.92 -29.19
CA LEU A 555 16.02 0.27 -29.52
C LEU A 555 15.51 0.96 -28.25
N ILE A 556 14.81 0.22 -27.39
CA ILE A 556 14.13 0.81 -26.22
C ILE A 556 15.15 1.21 -25.14
N ALA A 557 16.09 0.32 -24.80
CA ALA A 557 17.11 0.59 -23.79
C ALA A 557 17.96 1.86 -24.09
N PRO A 558 18.47 2.10 -25.32
CA PRO A 558 19.16 3.36 -25.65
C PRO A 558 18.28 4.61 -25.53
N ILE A 559 17.01 4.53 -25.94
CA ILE A 559 16.07 5.66 -25.82
C ILE A 559 15.85 6.01 -24.35
N LEU A 560 15.61 4.99 -23.51
CA LEU A 560 15.49 5.18 -22.06
C LEU A 560 16.79 5.75 -21.48
N SER A 561 17.94 5.28 -21.96
CA SER A 561 19.24 5.81 -21.55
C SER A 561 19.45 7.28 -21.87
N ASP A 562 19.01 7.74 -23.03
CA ASP A 562 19.11 9.14 -23.42
C ASP A 562 18.18 10.04 -22.57
N ILE A 563 16.97 9.58 -22.27
CA ILE A 563 15.98 10.31 -21.46
C ILE A 563 16.46 10.42 -20.01
N LEU A 564 16.91 9.30 -19.45
CA LEU A 564 17.26 9.18 -18.04
C LEU A 564 18.72 9.56 -17.75
N LYS A 565 19.53 9.74 -18.81
CA LYS A 565 20.97 10.03 -18.75
C LYS A 565 21.76 8.99 -17.98
N GLU A 566 21.35 7.73 -18.09
CA GLU A 566 21.93 6.59 -17.39
C GLU A 566 21.90 5.34 -18.28
N THR A 567 22.84 4.42 -18.14
CA THR A 567 22.85 3.18 -18.93
C THR A 567 21.75 2.24 -18.47
N ILE A 568 20.78 1.95 -19.34
CA ILE A 568 19.62 1.11 -19.07
C ILE A 568 19.80 -0.22 -19.81
N VAL A 569 19.52 -1.33 -19.14
CA VAL A 569 19.55 -2.68 -19.69
C VAL A 569 18.23 -3.39 -19.45
N VAL A 570 17.95 -4.39 -20.28
CA VAL A 570 16.84 -5.29 -20.08
C VAL A 570 17.21 -6.28 -18.98
N LEU A 571 16.45 -6.29 -17.88
CA LEU A 571 16.65 -7.22 -16.77
C LEU A 571 15.91 -8.53 -17.00
N LYS A 572 14.66 -8.45 -17.45
CA LYS A 572 13.77 -9.59 -17.61
C LYS A 572 12.82 -9.39 -18.78
N GLU A 573 12.48 -10.50 -19.41
CA GLU A 573 11.49 -10.58 -20.47
C GLU A 573 10.54 -11.72 -20.13
N GLU A 574 9.27 -11.40 -19.89
CA GLU A 574 8.23 -12.37 -19.58
C GLU A 574 7.11 -12.26 -20.62
N ALA A 575 6.75 -13.40 -21.24
CA ALA A 575 5.56 -13.47 -22.06
C ALA A 575 4.34 -13.30 -21.15
N ALA A 576 3.54 -12.24 -21.36
CA ALA A 576 2.32 -12.07 -20.57
C ALA A 576 1.38 -13.23 -20.90
N THR A 577 1.02 -14.02 -19.89
CA THR A 577 0.14 -15.19 -20.02
C THR A 577 -1.32 -14.73 -20.12
N ILE A 578 -1.66 -14.01 -21.19
CA ILE A 578 -3.03 -13.64 -21.52
C ILE A 578 -3.47 -14.50 -22.71
N PRO A 579 -4.60 -15.24 -22.62
CA PRO A 579 -4.99 -16.22 -23.63
C PRO A 579 -5.45 -15.65 -24.99
N ASN A 580 -5.17 -14.39 -25.35
CA ASN A 580 -5.55 -13.79 -26.65
C ASN A 580 -4.81 -12.49 -27.02
N GLY A 581 -3.52 -12.35 -26.73
CA GLY A 581 -2.71 -11.23 -27.23
C GLY A 581 -1.27 -11.35 -26.76
N GLY A 582 -0.34 -11.47 -27.71
CA GLY A 582 1.10 -11.66 -27.47
C GLY A 582 1.79 -10.42 -26.95
N ASN A 583 1.35 -9.90 -25.81
CA ASN A 583 2.01 -8.80 -25.15
C ASN A 583 3.19 -9.35 -24.34
N TYR A 584 4.34 -8.71 -24.47
CA TYR A 584 5.54 -9.03 -23.71
C TYR A 584 5.77 -7.97 -22.65
N LEU A 585 5.93 -8.42 -21.40
CA LEU A 585 6.35 -7.56 -20.31
C LEU A 585 7.88 -7.57 -20.28
N VAL A 586 8.46 -6.39 -20.43
CA VAL A 586 9.91 -6.21 -20.43
C VAL A 586 10.29 -5.27 -19.30
N THR A 587 11.10 -5.76 -18.38
CA THR A 587 11.61 -4.99 -17.25
C THR A 587 12.95 -4.40 -17.63
N PHE A 588 13.03 -3.08 -17.58
CA PHE A 588 14.23 -2.28 -17.80
C PHE A 588 14.78 -1.81 -16.47
N GLY A 589 16.08 -1.97 -16.29
CA GLY A 589 16.78 -1.51 -15.09
C GLY A 589 18.04 -0.74 -15.41
N SER A 590 18.55 0.01 -14.43
CA SER A 590 19.90 0.57 -14.56
C SER A 590 20.96 -0.54 -14.66
N ASP A 591 21.88 -0.39 -15.60
CA ASP A 591 23.04 -1.28 -15.74
C ASP A 591 24.13 -0.91 -14.73
N LYS A 592 24.80 -1.95 -14.24
CA LYS A 592 25.98 -1.80 -13.40
C LYS A 592 27.16 -1.48 -14.31
N ALA A 593 27.68 -0.26 -14.31
CA ALA A 593 28.84 0.12 -15.13
C ALA A 593 30.13 -0.65 -14.77
N PHE A 594 30.17 -1.26 -13.59
CA PHE A 594 31.27 -2.07 -13.08
C PHE A 594 30.79 -3.45 -12.60
N VAL A 595 31.67 -4.43 -12.68
CA VAL A 595 31.48 -5.78 -12.13
C VAL A 595 32.65 -6.08 -11.20
N ILE A 596 32.38 -6.78 -10.11
CA ILE A 596 33.40 -7.21 -9.17
C ILE A 596 33.59 -8.71 -9.27
N GLU A 597 34.84 -9.13 -9.46
CA GLU A 597 35.24 -10.52 -9.29
C GLU A 597 36.02 -10.65 -7.98
N THR A 598 35.74 -11.71 -7.23
CA THR A 598 36.29 -11.90 -5.88
C THR A 598 37.04 -13.22 -5.76
N GLY A 599 38.10 -13.21 -4.97
CA GLY A 599 38.85 -14.38 -4.56
C GLY A 599 39.04 -14.39 -3.05
N VAL A 600 39.01 -15.57 -2.44
CA VAL A 600 39.07 -15.73 -0.99
C VAL A 600 40.02 -16.85 -0.61
N ALA A 601 40.84 -16.62 0.41
CA ALA A 601 41.64 -17.65 1.05
C ALA A 601 41.46 -17.58 2.57
N THR A 602 41.29 -18.75 3.21
CA THR A 602 41.05 -18.88 4.65
C THR A 602 41.88 -20.00 5.25
N ALA A 603 42.41 -19.81 6.46
CA ALA A 603 43.06 -20.84 7.25
C ALA A 603 42.67 -20.73 8.72
N ALA A 604 42.21 -21.84 9.31
CA ALA A 604 41.86 -21.88 10.72
C ALA A 604 43.11 -22.05 11.60
N LYS A 605 43.10 -21.48 12.80
CA LYS A 605 44.15 -21.64 13.80
C LYS A 605 44.54 -23.11 14.00
N GLY A 606 45.85 -23.38 13.99
CA GLY A 606 46.38 -24.73 14.11
C GLY A 606 45.99 -25.70 12.98
N GLY A 607 45.46 -25.20 11.86
CA GLY A 607 45.00 -26.02 10.73
C GLY A 607 43.69 -26.77 11.01
N GLY A 608 42.84 -26.25 11.90
CA GLY A 608 41.55 -26.86 12.24
C GLY A 608 40.50 -26.81 11.11
N PHE A 609 39.35 -27.45 11.36
CA PHE A 609 38.21 -27.42 10.42
C PHE A 609 37.32 -26.18 10.55
N ILE A 610 37.38 -25.48 11.69
CA ILE A 610 36.50 -24.35 12.02
C ILE A 610 37.37 -23.16 12.37
N SER A 611 37.20 -22.07 11.63
CA SER A 611 37.83 -20.77 11.90
C SER A 611 36.84 -19.84 12.63
N GLY A 612 37.33 -19.05 13.57
CA GLY A 612 36.59 -17.98 14.24
C GLY A 612 36.24 -16.83 13.30
N ASP A 613 37.05 -16.59 12.27
CA ASP A 613 36.76 -15.65 11.20
C ASP A 613 35.58 -16.11 10.34
N ALA A 614 34.73 -15.17 9.96
CA ALA A 614 33.74 -15.36 8.92
C ALA A 614 33.84 -14.24 7.87
N PHE A 615 33.50 -14.57 6.62
CA PHE A 615 33.38 -13.59 5.56
C PHE A 615 32.07 -13.77 4.79
N LYS A 616 31.57 -12.68 4.23
CA LYS A 616 30.41 -12.68 3.34
C LYS A 616 30.60 -11.71 2.19
N ILE A 617 30.34 -12.21 0.99
CA ILE A 617 30.28 -11.43 -0.24
C ILE A 617 28.82 -11.47 -0.69
N MET A 618 28.23 -10.30 -0.91
CA MET A 618 26.80 -10.18 -1.19
C MET A 618 26.51 -8.98 -2.08
N ASP A 619 25.64 -9.19 -3.06
CA ASP A 619 25.02 -8.09 -3.79
C ASP A 619 23.93 -7.46 -2.91
N VAL A 620 24.10 -6.17 -2.65
CA VAL A 620 23.12 -5.35 -1.94
C VAL A 620 22.24 -4.68 -3.00
N GLY A 621 20.94 -4.59 -2.76
CA GLY A 621 20.01 -3.94 -3.69
C GLY A 621 20.50 -2.54 -4.11
N ALA A 622 20.05 -2.07 -5.28
CA ALA A 622 20.52 -0.81 -5.89
C ALA A 622 21.92 -0.84 -6.53
N GLY A 623 22.36 -1.99 -7.02
CA GLY A 623 23.62 -2.07 -7.76
C GLY A 623 24.86 -1.90 -6.89
N LYS A 624 24.78 -2.18 -5.58
CA LYS A 624 25.92 -2.15 -4.67
C LYS A 624 26.43 -3.57 -4.40
N HIS A 625 27.72 -3.71 -4.20
CA HIS A 625 28.36 -4.97 -3.85
C HIS A 625 29.05 -4.82 -2.51
N ALA A 626 28.70 -5.66 -1.55
CA ALA A 626 29.23 -5.63 -0.18
C ALA A 626 30.13 -6.83 0.08
N ILE A 627 31.30 -6.54 0.65
CA ILE A 627 32.27 -7.52 1.13
C ILE A 627 32.47 -7.24 2.61
N ALA A 628 32.19 -8.24 3.44
CA ALA A 628 32.28 -8.13 4.88
C ALA A 628 33.16 -9.24 5.46
N ILE A 629 34.05 -8.87 6.38
CA ILE A 629 34.84 -9.79 7.22
C ILE A 629 34.48 -9.50 8.67
N SER A 630 34.28 -10.54 9.46
CA SER A 630 34.05 -10.42 10.89
C SER A 630 34.91 -11.44 11.62
N ASP A 631 35.73 -10.95 12.54
CA ASP A 631 36.47 -11.78 13.48
C ASP A 631 35.72 -11.80 14.83
N GLY A 632 35.45 -13.00 15.33
CA GLY A 632 34.75 -13.23 16.58
C GLY A 632 35.73 -13.46 17.72
N MET A 633 35.53 -12.81 18.86
CA MET A 633 36.46 -12.90 19.98
C MET A 633 36.62 -14.34 20.49
N GLY A 634 37.83 -14.90 20.39
CA GLY A 634 38.18 -16.23 20.89
C GLY A 634 38.67 -17.15 19.78
N ASN A 635 38.50 -18.47 19.95
CA ASN A 635 38.90 -19.46 18.95
C ASN A 635 37.87 -20.59 18.88
N GLY A 636 37.66 -21.14 17.69
CA GLY A 636 36.81 -22.32 17.47
C GLY A 636 35.32 -22.02 17.29
N GLU A 637 34.48 -23.01 17.61
CA GLU A 637 33.05 -23.03 17.24
C GLU A 637 32.24 -21.84 17.78
N ARG A 638 32.58 -21.34 18.97
CA ARG A 638 31.87 -20.20 19.57
C ARG A 638 32.09 -18.90 18.78
N ALA A 639 33.36 -18.58 18.49
CA ALA A 639 33.75 -17.42 17.68
C ALA A 639 33.13 -17.50 16.29
N HIS A 640 33.14 -18.71 15.69
CA HIS A 640 32.53 -18.96 14.38
C HIS A 640 31.01 -18.67 14.36
N ILE A 641 30.27 -19.11 15.38
CA ILE A 641 28.82 -18.86 15.45
C ILE A 641 28.56 -17.35 15.56
N GLU A 642 29.35 -16.64 16.37
CA GLU A 642 29.20 -15.21 16.59
C GLU A 642 29.48 -14.37 15.33
N SER A 643 30.63 -14.58 14.70
CA SER A 643 31.02 -13.87 13.48
C SER A 643 30.05 -14.16 12.33
N ASN A 644 29.65 -15.43 12.16
CA ASN A 644 28.72 -15.84 11.10
C ASN A 644 27.29 -15.29 11.32
N GLU A 645 26.77 -15.30 12.55
CA GLU A 645 25.44 -14.73 12.83
C GLU A 645 25.42 -13.21 12.66
N THR A 646 26.50 -12.51 13.03
CA THR A 646 26.66 -11.07 12.79
C THR A 646 26.59 -10.75 11.30
N LEU A 647 27.33 -11.49 10.47
CA LEU A 647 27.30 -11.31 9.02
C LEU A 647 25.94 -11.66 8.39
N LYS A 648 25.26 -12.71 8.89
CA LYS A 648 23.89 -13.05 8.42
C LYS A 648 22.88 -11.96 8.77
N LEU A 649 22.98 -11.36 9.95
CA LEU A 649 22.13 -10.26 10.35
C LEU A 649 22.39 -9.02 9.49
N LEU A 650 23.67 -8.69 9.28
CA LEU A 650 24.10 -7.62 8.39
C LEU A 650 23.54 -7.80 6.97
N GLN A 651 23.68 -9.01 6.41
CA GLN A 651 23.14 -9.34 5.10
C GLN A 651 21.63 -9.09 5.01
N LYS A 652 20.85 -9.52 6.01
CA LYS A 652 19.39 -9.33 6.02
C LYS A 652 19.01 -7.85 6.06
N ILE A 653 19.72 -7.04 6.84
CA ILE A 653 19.42 -5.62 6.99
C ILE A 653 19.84 -4.85 5.72
N LEU A 654 21.03 -5.10 5.18
CA LEU A 654 21.46 -4.48 3.92
C LEU A 654 20.54 -4.85 2.74
N ASN A 655 20.10 -6.11 2.66
CA ASN A 655 19.15 -6.54 1.62
C ASN A 655 17.77 -5.88 1.73
N SER A 656 17.43 -5.31 2.89
CA SER A 656 16.16 -4.58 3.06
C SER A 656 16.19 -3.15 2.51
N GLY A 657 17.32 -2.69 1.98
CA GLY A 657 17.48 -1.35 1.38
C GLY A 657 17.65 -0.23 2.40
N ILE A 658 17.87 -0.55 3.68
CA ILE A 658 18.16 0.43 4.73
C ILE A 658 19.55 1.05 4.50
N GLU A 659 19.67 2.36 4.69
CA GLU A 659 20.93 3.10 4.60
C GLU A 659 22.04 2.45 5.45
N GLU A 660 23.26 2.43 4.93
CA GLU A 660 24.39 1.67 5.49
C GLU A 660 24.70 2.08 6.94
N THR A 661 24.72 3.39 7.21
CA THR A 661 25.01 3.94 8.54
C THR A 661 23.95 3.52 9.55
N VAL A 662 22.68 3.47 9.13
CA VAL A 662 21.53 3.07 9.94
C VAL A 662 21.52 1.56 10.17
N ALA A 663 21.87 0.77 9.14
CA ALA A 663 21.95 -0.67 9.22
C ALA A 663 22.93 -1.10 10.33
N ILE A 664 24.08 -0.44 10.40
CA ILE A 664 25.15 -0.76 11.35
C ILE A 664 24.79 -0.32 12.77
N LYS A 665 24.22 0.89 12.93
CA LYS A 665 23.69 1.33 14.24
C LYS A 665 22.62 0.35 14.76
N SER A 666 21.80 -0.19 13.86
CA SER A 666 20.79 -1.20 14.19
C SER A 666 21.41 -2.53 14.61
N ILE A 667 22.47 -2.98 13.93
CA ILE A 667 23.19 -4.22 14.28
C ILE A 667 23.90 -4.08 15.63
N ASN A 668 24.60 -2.97 15.86
CA ASN A 668 25.23 -2.69 17.16
C ASN A 668 24.18 -2.75 18.28
N SER A 669 23.01 -2.14 18.04
CA SER A 669 21.89 -2.20 18.97
C SER A 669 21.41 -3.64 19.20
N ILE A 670 21.23 -4.46 18.15
CA ILE A 670 20.78 -5.85 18.27
C ILE A 670 21.82 -6.74 18.98
N LEU A 671 23.10 -6.57 18.67
CA LEU A 671 24.18 -7.34 19.28
C LEU A 671 24.34 -6.99 20.76
N SER A 672 24.22 -5.70 21.12
CA SER A 672 24.21 -5.27 22.53
C SER A 672 23.05 -5.86 23.35
N LEU A 673 21.95 -6.27 22.69
CA LEU A 673 20.76 -6.84 23.33
C LEU A 673 20.85 -8.36 23.57
N ARG A 674 21.75 -9.06 22.88
CA ARG A 674 21.71 -10.54 22.80
C ARG A 674 22.41 -11.23 23.98
N THR A 675 23.40 -10.61 24.62
CA THR A 675 24.22 -11.28 25.64
C THR A 675 24.67 -10.36 26.78
N THR A 676 24.68 -10.89 28.01
CA THR A 676 25.18 -10.23 29.24
C THR A 676 26.70 -10.29 29.38
N GLU A 677 27.38 -11.08 28.55
CA GLU A 677 28.84 -11.14 28.45
C GLU A 677 29.28 -10.27 27.27
N GLU A 678 30.42 -9.61 27.43
CA GLU A 678 31.13 -8.76 26.46
C GLU A 678 31.44 -9.54 25.16
N VAL A 679 30.46 -9.64 24.27
CA VAL A 679 30.53 -10.35 22.99
C VAL A 679 30.75 -9.29 21.91
N PHE A 680 32.00 -9.13 21.50
CA PHE A 680 32.45 -8.13 20.53
C PHE A 680 33.02 -8.85 19.31
N ALA A 681 32.32 -8.73 18.19
CA ALA A 681 32.85 -9.11 16.89
C ALA A 681 33.36 -7.85 16.19
N THR A 682 34.56 -7.95 15.61
CA THR A 682 35.05 -6.91 14.71
C THR A 682 34.27 -6.98 13.40
N LEU A 683 34.13 -5.86 12.70
CA LEU A 683 33.47 -5.81 11.40
C LEU A 683 34.24 -4.91 10.46
N ASP A 684 34.72 -5.49 9.37
CA ASP A 684 35.27 -4.78 8.21
C ASP A 684 34.30 -4.93 7.04
N LEU A 685 33.65 -3.84 6.64
CA LEU A 685 32.70 -3.81 5.54
C LEU A 685 33.19 -2.85 4.46
N ALA A 686 33.38 -3.38 3.25
CA ALA A 686 33.58 -2.59 2.05
C ALA A 686 32.33 -2.68 1.18
N MET A 687 31.76 -1.54 0.84
CA MET A 687 30.64 -1.44 -0.07
C MET A 687 31.06 -0.68 -1.31
N VAL A 688 31.02 -1.34 -2.45
CA VAL A 688 31.37 -0.75 -3.74
C VAL A 688 30.08 -0.53 -4.52
N ASP A 689 29.85 0.72 -4.90
CA ASP A 689 28.80 1.08 -5.84
C ASP A 689 29.24 0.69 -7.25
N LEU A 690 28.46 -0.17 -7.91
CA LEU A 690 28.79 -0.68 -9.22
C LEU A 690 28.44 0.30 -10.35
N HIS A 691 27.84 1.45 -10.04
CA HIS A 691 27.50 2.49 -11.02
C HIS A 691 28.68 3.42 -11.29
N ASP A 692 29.35 3.88 -10.24
CA ASP A 692 30.44 4.85 -10.36
C ASP A 692 31.78 4.33 -9.80
N ALA A 693 31.82 3.11 -9.28
CA ALA A 693 32.98 2.53 -8.58
C ALA A 693 33.39 3.30 -7.31
N SER A 694 32.48 4.05 -6.69
CA SER A 694 32.71 4.63 -5.37
C SER A 694 32.67 3.53 -4.31
N ALA A 695 33.65 3.51 -3.42
CA ALA A 695 33.75 2.51 -2.36
C ALA A 695 33.66 3.19 -0.99
N LYS A 696 32.72 2.73 -0.18
CA LYS A 696 32.56 3.12 1.22
C LYS A 696 33.10 2.02 2.10
N PHE A 697 34.05 2.38 2.94
CA PHE A 697 34.69 1.49 3.89
C PHE A 697 34.21 1.82 5.29
N LEU A 698 33.82 0.78 5.99
CA LEU A 698 33.35 0.83 7.36
C LEU A 698 34.17 -0.14 8.19
N LYS A 699 35.06 0.41 9.00
CA LYS A 699 35.98 -0.36 9.83
C LYS A 699 35.56 -0.21 11.27
N ILE A 700 35.32 -1.31 11.95
CA ILE A 700 34.88 -1.32 13.34
C ILE A 700 35.71 -2.34 14.12
N GLY A 701 36.73 -1.83 14.82
CA GLY A 701 37.69 -2.67 15.54
C GLY A 701 38.50 -3.63 14.66
N SER A 702 38.58 -3.37 13.34
CA SER A 702 39.14 -4.29 12.35
C SER A 702 40.48 -3.81 11.75
N SER A 703 41.25 -4.74 11.19
CA SER A 703 42.51 -4.49 10.47
C SER A 703 42.38 -3.54 9.28
N PRO A 704 43.47 -2.86 8.86
CA PRO A 704 43.46 -1.99 7.69
C PRO A 704 43.28 -2.79 6.38
N SER A 705 42.60 -2.18 5.40
CA SER A 705 42.49 -2.72 4.04
C SER A 705 43.47 -2.02 3.10
N PHE A 706 43.74 -2.64 1.95
CA PHE A 706 44.64 -2.08 0.94
C PHE A 706 43.98 -2.05 -0.43
N VAL A 707 44.23 -0.98 -1.19
CA VAL A 707 43.86 -0.89 -2.61
C VAL A 707 45.15 -0.84 -3.43
N LYS A 708 45.34 -1.84 -4.30
CA LYS A 708 46.44 -1.87 -5.27
C LYS A 708 45.95 -1.30 -6.60
N ARG A 709 46.61 -0.22 -7.03
CA ARG A 709 46.40 0.45 -8.32
C ARG A 709 47.70 0.38 -9.12
N GLY A 710 47.80 -0.60 -10.00
CA GLY A 710 49.05 -0.94 -10.68
C GLY A 710 50.15 -1.29 -9.66
N LYS A 711 51.17 -0.44 -9.51
CA LYS A 711 52.25 -0.61 -8.52
C LYS A 711 52.03 0.12 -7.21
N GLN A 712 51.06 1.04 -7.15
CA GLN A 712 50.78 1.83 -5.95
C GLN A 712 49.87 1.06 -5.00
N VAL A 713 50.21 1.03 -3.71
CA VAL A 713 49.39 0.40 -2.66
C VAL A 713 48.92 1.49 -1.69
N ILE A 714 47.61 1.72 -1.68
CA ILE A 714 46.92 2.71 -0.85
C ILE A 714 46.37 1.99 0.38
N LYS A 715 46.60 2.52 1.59
CA LYS A 715 46.06 1.97 2.83
C LYS A 715 44.76 2.66 3.17
N ILE A 716 43.78 1.88 3.64
CA ILE A 716 42.49 2.34 4.15
C ILE A 716 42.41 1.95 5.62
N GLU A 717 42.27 2.94 6.49
CA GLU A 717 42.11 2.77 7.93
C GLU A 717 40.93 3.62 8.42
N GLY A 718 40.23 3.17 9.45
CA GLY A 718 39.13 3.89 10.08
C GLY A 718 39.35 3.94 11.59
N SER A 719 38.89 5.02 12.24
CA SER A 719 39.21 5.29 13.65
C SER A 719 38.22 4.69 14.66
N ASN A 720 37.38 3.72 14.26
CA ASN A 720 36.26 3.25 15.08
C ASN A 720 36.60 2.04 15.97
N LEU A 721 36.14 2.09 17.23
CA LEU A 721 36.26 1.01 18.23
C LEU A 721 35.29 -0.16 17.95
N PRO A 722 35.57 -1.40 18.41
CA PRO A 722 34.74 -2.59 18.14
C PRO A 722 33.24 -2.44 18.48
N ILE A 723 32.38 -3.15 17.75
CA ILE A 723 30.91 -3.15 17.94
C ILE A 723 30.58 -3.72 19.33
N GLY A 724 29.70 -3.05 20.09
CA GLY A 724 29.14 -3.53 21.35
C GLY A 724 29.65 -2.83 22.64
N ILE A 725 30.70 -2.01 22.59
CA ILE A 725 31.35 -1.45 23.80
C ILE A 725 30.80 -0.06 24.23
N ILE A 726 30.27 0.77 23.31
CA ILE A 726 29.98 2.20 23.57
C ILE A 726 28.59 2.61 23.05
N ASP A 727 27.83 3.32 23.91
CA ASP A 727 26.44 3.75 23.71
C ASP A 727 26.26 4.83 22.60
N GLU A 728 27.29 5.62 22.32
CA GLU A 728 27.31 6.63 21.26
C GLU A 728 28.39 6.30 20.23
N PHE A 729 28.00 5.62 19.15
CA PHE A 729 28.88 5.24 18.05
C PHE A 729 28.59 6.10 16.82
N ASP A 730 29.43 7.09 16.55
CA ASP A 730 29.48 7.75 15.24
C ASP A 730 30.45 6.97 14.36
N VAL A 731 29.88 6.22 13.41
CA VAL A 731 30.68 5.43 12.48
C VAL A 731 31.31 6.35 11.48
N GLU A 732 32.64 6.48 11.52
CA GLU A 732 33.36 7.16 10.46
C GLU A 732 33.33 6.29 9.20
N VAL A 733 32.73 6.83 8.13
CA VAL A 733 32.68 6.20 6.80
C VAL A 733 33.82 6.77 5.96
N VAL A 734 34.77 5.93 5.58
CA VAL A 734 35.86 6.33 4.69
C VAL A 734 35.42 6.07 3.25
N SER A 735 35.41 7.12 2.41
CA SER A 735 35.03 7.00 1.00
C SER A 735 36.24 7.11 0.10
N GLU A 736 36.43 6.16 -0.80
CA GLU A 736 37.51 6.13 -1.79
C GLU A 736 36.95 5.81 -3.18
N GLN A 737 37.57 6.39 -4.20
CA GLN A 737 37.14 6.19 -5.59
C GLN A 737 37.99 5.11 -6.26
N LEU A 738 37.38 3.95 -6.54
CA LEU A 738 38.01 2.86 -7.26
C LEU A 738 37.97 3.11 -8.77
N LYS A 739 38.86 2.43 -9.50
CA LYS A 739 38.97 2.45 -10.96
C LYS A 739 38.98 1.02 -11.49
N ALA A 740 38.66 0.87 -12.77
CA ALA A 740 38.79 -0.42 -13.45
C ALA A 740 40.25 -0.92 -13.38
N GLY A 741 40.43 -2.17 -12.95
CA GLY A 741 41.71 -2.81 -12.69
C GLY A 741 42.25 -2.61 -11.27
N ASP A 742 41.58 -1.84 -10.40
CA ASP A 742 41.98 -1.75 -8.99
C ASP A 742 41.64 -3.05 -8.25
N LEU A 743 42.57 -3.49 -7.40
CA LEU A 743 42.43 -4.63 -6.52
C LEU A 743 42.21 -4.15 -5.09
N LEU A 744 41.04 -4.41 -4.54
CA LEU A 744 40.71 -4.22 -3.13
C LEU A 744 41.08 -5.48 -2.36
N ILE A 745 41.91 -5.33 -1.32
CA ILE A 745 42.40 -6.41 -0.46
C ILE A 745 41.98 -6.11 0.98
N MET A 746 41.13 -6.96 1.54
CA MET A 746 40.66 -6.96 2.92
C MET A 746 41.21 -8.19 3.64
N MET A 747 41.50 -8.08 4.93
CA MET A 747 42.11 -9.18 5.68
C MET A 747 41.78 -9.08 7.18
N SER A 748 41.78 -10.22 7.87
CA SER A 748 41.73 -10.26 9.35
C SER A 748 43.10 -9.91 9.97
N ASP A 749 43.09 -9.68 11.28
CA ASP A 749 44.29 -9.44 12.10
C ASP A 749 45.30 -10.60 12.03
N GLY A 750 44.85 -11.85 11.95
CA GLY A 750 45.74 -13.00 11.81
C GLY A 750 46.62 -12.96 10.54
N ILE A 751 46.18 -12.26 9.49
CA ILE A 751 47.00 -12.01 8.28
C ILE A 751 47.88 -10.76 8.46
N PHE A 752 47.33 -9.67 8.98
CA PHE A 752 48.04 -8.39 9.08
C PHE A 752 49.18 -8.44 10.13
N GLU A 753 48.90 -9.01 11.30
CA GLU A 753 49.83 -9.17 12.42
C GLU A 753 50.51 -10.55 12.46
N GLY A 754 50.13 -11.44 11.55
CA GLY A 754 50.66 -12.81 11.45
C GLY A 754 52.20 -12.91 11.41
N PRO A 755 52.95 -12.07 10.66
CA PRO A 755 54.41 -12.21 10.55
C PRO A 755 55.19 -11.91 11.85
N LYS A 756 55.73 -12.93 12.52
CA LYS A 756 56.42 -12.78 13.83
C LYS A 756 57.69 -11.91 13.84
N HIS A 757 58.42 -11.85 12.72
CA HIS A 757 59.73 -11.17 12.63
C HIS A 757 59.66 -9.80 11.93
N VAL A 758 58.52 -9.11 12.04
CA VAL A 758 58.27 -7.83 11.37
C VAL A 758 57.83 -6.79 12.40
N GLU A 759 58.57 -5.69 12.52
CA GLU A 759 58.17 -4.57 13.39
C GLU A 759 57.19 -3.62 12.71
N ASN A 760 57.30 -3.45 11.39
CA ASN A 760 56.42 -2.57 10.61
C ASN A 760 55.59 -3.40 9.62
N TYR A 761 54.44 -3.89 10.12
CA TYR A 761 53.49 -4.72 9.36
C TYR A 761 52.99 -4.01 8.10
N GLU A 762 52.73 -2.70 8.18
CA GLU A 762 52.24 -1.91 7.05
C GLU A 762 53.23 -1.89 5.89
N MET A 763 54.51 -1.59 6.15
CA MET A 763 55.52 -1.52 5.10
C MET A 763 55.78 -2.92 4.49
N TRP A 764 55.76 -3.96 5.31
CA TRP A 764 55.90 -5.34 4.84
C TRP A 764 54.75 -5.73 3.91
N MET A 765 53.51 -5.43 4.30
CA MET A 765 52.33 -5.75 3.51
C MET A 765 52.31 -4.97 2.18
N LYS A 766 52.58 -3.66 2.21
CA LYS A 766 52.69 -2.84 0.98
C LYS A 766 53.72 -3.38 0.00
N ARG A 767 54.88 -3.83 0.52
CA ARG A 767 55.92 -4.44 -0.33
C ARG A 767 55.42 -5.73 -0.98
N LYS A 768 54.82 -6.63 -0.22
CA LYS A 768 54.30 -7.91 -0.74
C LYS A 768 53.21 -7.72 -1.78
N ILE A 769 52.24 -6.84 -1.52
CA ILE A 769 51.17 -6.53 -2.48
C ILE A 769 51.73 -5.93 -3.78
N SER A 770 52.79 -5.11 -3.70
CA SER A 770 53.44 -4.51 -4.87
C SER A 770 54.25 -5.52 -5.71
N GLU A 771 54.77 -6.59 -5.08
CA GLU A 771 55.54 -7.66 -5.73
C GLU A 771 54.66 -8.62 -6.56
N PHE A 772 53.35 -8.69 -6.32
CA PHE A 772 52.47 -9.59 -7.07
C PHE A 772 52.30 -9.16 -8.54
N GLU A 773 52.60 -10.05 -9.47
CA GLU A 773 52.46 -9.84 -10.93
C GLU A 773 51.13 -10.33 -11.51
N THR A 774 50.29 -10.97 -10.70
CA THR A 774 48.96 -11.44 -11.09
C THR A 774 47.87 -10.45 -10.68
N ASP A 775 46.87 -10.30 -11.55
CA ASP A 775 45.64 -9.53 -11.31
C ASP A 775 44.43 -10.45 -11.03
N ASP A 776 44.65 -11.78 -10.99
CA ASP A 776 43.61 -12.74 -10.63
C ASP A 776 43.36 -12.70 -9.11
N PRO A 777 42.14 -12.36 -8.65
CA PRO A 777 41.89 -12.12 -7.23
C PRO A 777 42.08 -13.36 -6.36
N GLN A 778 41.77 -14.55 -6.87
CA GLN A 778 41.96 -15.81 -6.14
C GLN A 778 43.44 -16.11 -5.94
N SER A 779 44.24 -15.97 -7.00
CA SER A 779 45.69 -16.16 -6.91
C SER A 779 46.35 -15.16 -5.95
N VAL A 780 45.92 -13.89 -5.96
CA VAL A 780 46.43 -12.89 -5.00
C VAL A 780 46.11 -13.27 -3.56
N ALA A 781 44.88 -13.73 -3.29
CA ALA A 781 44.45 -14.16 -1.97
C ALA A 781 45.31 -15.33 -1.44
N GLU A 782 45.51 -16.36 -2.27
CA GLU A 782 46.30 -17.55 -1.91
C GLU A 782 47.78 -17.22 -1.69
N LEU A 783 48.39 -16.42 -2.57
CA LEU A 783 49.79 -16.02 -2.45
C LEU A 783 50.04 -15.19 -1.19
N LEU A 784 49.10 -14.32 -0.81
CA LEU A 784 49.22 -13.49 0.39
C LEU A 784 49.13 -14.35 1.65
N LEU A 785 48.16 -15.28 1.70
CA LEU A 785 48.03 -16.25 2.79
C LEU A 785 49.29 -17.13 2.92
N GLU A 786 49.79 -17.68 1.82
CA GLU A 786 50.98 -18.54 1.81
C GLU A 786 52.22 -17.78 2.30
N GLU A 787 52.41 -16.52 1.89
CA GLU A 787 53.58 -15.74 2.29
C GLU A 787 53.59 -15.43 3.80
N VAL A 788 52.43 -15.21 4.41
CA VAL A 788 52.30 -15.07 5.87
C VAL A 788 52.61 -16.39 6.57
N ILE A 789 52.11 -17.52 6.09
CA ILE A 789 52.40 -18.86 6.64
C ILE A 789 53.91 -19.18 6.54
N ARG A 790 54.55 -18.87 5.40
CA ARG A 790 55.99 -19.06 5.18
C ARG A 790 56.83 -18.25 6.15
N SER A 791 56.39 -17.03 6.50
CA SER A 791 57.09 -16.19 7.48
C SER A 791 57.12 -16.79 8.89
N ASN A 792 56.17 -17.68 9.20
CA ASN A 792 56.03 -18.38 10.48
C ASN A 792 56.46 -19.86 10.41
N THR A 793 57.29 -20.24 9.44
CA THR A 793 57.78 -21.62 9.29
C THR A 793 56.66 -22.68 9.19
N GLY A 794 55.47 -22.30 8.70
CA GLY A 794 54.32 -23.20 8.57
C GLY A 794 53.32 -23.16 9.74
N ASP A 795 53.62 -22.44 10.82
CA ASP A 795 52.73 -22.37 11.99
C ASP A 795 51.64 -21.31 11.84
N ILE A 796 50.39 -21.72 12.05
CA ILE A 796 49.19 -20.88 12.02
C ILE A 796 48.80 -20.54 13.47
N ASN A 797 49.20 -19.35 13.93
CA ASN A 797 48.99 -18.93 15.33
C ASN A 797 47.60 -18.33 15.58
N ASP A 798 46.92 -17.87 14.54
CA ASP A 798 45.57 -17.31 14.60
C ASP A 798 44.75 -17.64 13.37
N ASP A 799 43.46 -17.34 13.45
CA ASP A 799 42.56 -17.44 12.30
C ASP A 799 42.93 -16.41 11.22
N MET A 800 43.00 -16.86 9.97
CA MET A 800 43.54 -16.08 8.86
C MET A 800 42.54 -16.06 7.70
N THR A 801 42.04 -14.88 7.34
CA THR A 801 41.10 -14.69 6.24
C THR A 801 41.52 -13.52 5.37
N VAL A 802 41.54 -13.73 4.04
CA VAL A 802 41.84 -12.67 3.06
C VAL A 802 40.78 -12.62 1.94
N VAL A 803 40.17 -11.43 1.89
CA VAL A 803 39.27 -10.78 0.93
C VAL A 803 39.89 -10.14 -0.30
N VAL A 804 39.94 -10.70 -1.52
CA VAL A 804 40.41 -9.93 -2.69
C VAL A 804 39.28 -9.69 -3.68
N ALA A 805 39.13 -8.45 -4.14
CA ALA A 805 38.13 -8.05 -5.13
C ALA A 805 38.76 -7.18 -6.21
N VAL A 806 38.49 -7.50 -7.49
CA VAL A 806 38.92 -6.69 -8.63
C VAL A 806 37.73 -5.97 -9.26
N VAL A 807 37.87 -4.67 -9.49
CA VAL A 807 36.84 -3.87 -10.18
C VAL A 807 37.09 -3.95 -11.68
N LYS A 808 36.14 -4.50 -12.45
CA LYS A 808 36.16 -4.53 -13.91
C LYS A 808 35.07 -3.62 -14.47
N ARG A 809 35.28 -3.10 -15.67
CA ARG A 809 34.24 -2.30 -16.36
C ARG A 809 33.27 -3.24 -17.05
N ASN A 810 31.98 -3.08 -16.80
CA ASN A 810 30.93 -3.74 -17.54
C ASN A 810 30.74 -3.00 -18.86
N LEU A 811 30.84 -3.71 -19.98
CA LEU A 811 30.56 -3.15 -21.30
C LEU A 811 29.41 -3.98 -21.88
N PRO A 812 28.17 -3.45 -21.90
CA PRO A 812 27.05 -4.21 -22.46
C PRO A 812 27.29 -4.42 -23.95
N GLU A 813 26.84 -5.56 -24.49
CA GLU A 813 27.16 -6.01 -25.86
C GLU A 813 26.82 -4.97 -26.94
N TRP A 814 25.77 -4.18 -26.71
CA TRP A 814 25.29 -3.14 -27.63
C TRP A 814 25.97 -1.77 -27.47
N SER A 815 26.81 -1.55 -26.44
CA SER A 815 27.53 -0.27 -26.24
C SER A 815 28.48 0.10 -27.39
N SER A 816 28.78 -0.87 -28.26
CA SER A 816 29.52 -0.68 -29.52
C SER A 816 28.71 0.05 -30.60
N ILE A 817 27.39 0.14 -30.45
CA ILE A 817 26.46 0.80 -31.38
C ILE A 817 26.21 2.22 -30.89
N SER A 818 26.77 3.21 -31.59
CA SER A 818 26.50 4.63 -31.30
C SER A 818 25.04 4.95 -31.62
N SER A 819 24.25 5.31 -30.60
CA SER A 819 22.97 5.99 -30.78
C SER A 819 23.23 7.43 -31.25
N TYR A 820 23.08 7.61 -32.56
CA TYR A 820 22.84 8.84 -33.33
C TYR A 820 23.65 10.12 -33.00
N SER A 821 24.47 10.52 -33.98
CA SER A 821 24.92 11.91 -34.17
C SER A 821 23.72 12.80 -34.52
N ALA A 822 23.50 13.85 -33.72
CA ALA A 822 22.52 14.91 -33.95
C ALA A 822 22.33 15.26 -35.44
N MET A 823 21.15 14.99 -35.99
CA MET A 823 20.66 15.72 -37.16
C MET A 823 20.08 17.04 -36.66
N ALA A 824 20.80 18.11 -36.98
CA ALA A 824 20.33 19.49 -36.96
C ALA A 824 19.24 19.73 -38.01
#